data_AF-A0A849STH9-F1
#
_entry.id   AF-A0A849STH9-F1
#
_cell.length_a   1.000
_cell.length_b   1.000
_cell.length_c   1.000
_cell.angle_alpha   90.00
_cell.angle_beta   90.00
_cell.angle_gamma   90.00
#
_symmetry.space_group_name_H-M   'P 1'
#
loop_
_entity.id
_entity.type
_entity.pdbx_description
1 polymer ?
#
loop_
_entity_poly.entity_id
_entity_poly.type
_entity_poly.pdbx_seq_one_letter_code
_entity_poly.pdbx_strand_id
1 'polypeptide(L)'
;MSNASRDKDNRKSISVLEIKLRSEIDTLRRQVTKLKKALAIHDAAAAAALGDVASPVGAETAAHSQVEAADTLPVAPTAELGEGVALARSPADAALRLGGVRVRELLRAVSHISGHLDLGAVLQGVAEGIRDALGYRIVMIRLCDAATQRLEARAFVGLRASERARLEADPIAVDEFRSWLKEDFRIGRAFLIGHQHPFARVLPEGVVSDLGDRVAGEWHPEDVLLVPLQNVDGELLGYVSVDDPVDRQVPSQETVELLEVFAGHAVVAIQNARLYSQLGEHTRQLEQANDRLQELHVLKSHFVSTISHELRTPLTAIRAYVDTLLTLPADRQEPEQTRRFLQVINEESHRLSRLIESVLDLSRFDAGAVQPRRESHNLAELVRETSELLRPIADAARVVLKVVEVEADTHVDADRDQMRQLLLHLGGNAIKFTPAGGSVVLRLTGGERGVSLFVEDTGIGIPEPELDKIFDRFYQIDSSLVRQYGGTGLGLAISRSIVESHGGEIVATSTPGKGSTFQVRLPRHAGPRVLLRSHPEGAKPSDDVLRIAVEMVSEAMDARVVSVMGLEPDGDLVIRAAAGLDLWVVQETRVRPGDGVAGWVAQNRRPLAVGDVTTHDSLPSANGLPRYRSRTFLSVPLEGEHGMLGVLNVTDPLQERAFGTEDCGLLLELAARVSRAWQKADRVDRGHEGHADVVHR
;
A
#
# COMPACT_ATOMS: atom_id res chain seq x y z
N MET A 1 2.57 -16.10 -41.87
CA MET A 1 3.27 -15.77 -40.59
C MET A 1 2.88 -14.40 -40.00
N SER A 2 2.12 -13.52 -40.66
CA SER A 2 1.78 -12.18 -40.14
C SER A 2 0.80 -12.14 -38.95
N ASN A 3 -0.22 -13.03 -38.91
CA ASN A 3 -1.24 -12.98 -37.85
C ASN A 3 -0.68 -13.32 -36.45
N ALA A 4 0.24 -14.29 -36.35
CA ALA A 4 0.80 -14.70 -35.06
C ALA A 4 1.71 -13.65 -34.40
N SER A 5 2.25 -12.70 -35.17
CA SER A 5 3.01 -11.57 -34.60
C SER A 5 2.05 -10.51 -34.04
N ARG A 6 0.99 -10.18 -34.79
CA ARG A 6 -0.03 -9.20 -34.35
C ARG A 6 -0.72 -9.59 -33.05
N ASP A 7 -1.14 -10.85 -32.89
CA ASP A 7 -1.79 -11.33 -31.65
C ASP A 7 -0.83 -11.24 -30.44
N LYS A 8 0.48 -11.50 -30.65
CA LYS A 8 1.50 -11.45 -29.60
C LYS A 8 1.81 -10.03 -29.13
N ASP A 9 1.81 -9.05 -30.03
CA ASP A 9 1.95 -7.64 -29.68
C ASP A 9 0.67 -7.07 -29.04
N ASN A 10 -0.51 -7.49 -29.51
CA ASN A 10 -1.79 -7.05 -28.94
C ASN A 10 -1.96 -7.53 -27.48
N ARG A 11 -1.63 -8.78 -27.17
CA ARG A 11 -1.65 -9.31 -25.79
C ARG A 11 -0.67 -8.59 -24.85
N LYS A 12 0.51 -8.18 -25.36
CA LYS A 12 1.46 -7.34 -24.60
C LYS A 12 0.90 -5.94 -24.33
N SER A 13 0.22 -5.34 -25.31
CA SER A 13 -0.41 -4.02 -25.12
C SER A 13 -1.52 -4.06 -24.06
N ILE A 14 -2.31 -5.13 -24.01
CA ILE A 14 -3.36 -5.32 -23.01
C ILE A 14 -2.78 -5.46 -21.59
N SER A 15 -1.73 -6.28 -21.38
CA SER A 15 -1.14 -6.41 -20.03
C SER A 15 -0.46 -5.13 -19.55
N VAL A 16 0.14 -4.34 -20.45
CA VAL A 16 0.69 -3.01 -20.11
C VAL A 16 -0.40 -2.00 -19.74
N LEU A 17 -1.57 -2.07 -20.38
CA LEU A 17 -2.74 -1.25 -20.00
C LEU A 17 -3.28 -1.64 -18.62
N GLU A 18 -3.39 -2.94 -18.33
CA GLU A 18 -3.84 -3.45 -17.03
C GLU A 18 -2.88 -3.05 -15.88
N ILE A 19 -1.56 -3.17 -16.09
CA ILE A 19 -0.54 -2.71 -15.14
C ILE A 19 -0.65 -1.19 -14.91
N LYS A 20 -0.86 -0.40 -15.97
CA LYS A 20 -1.10 1.05 -15.84
C LYS A 20 -2.39 1.38 -15.09
N LEU A 21 -3.45 0.59 -15.26
CA LEU A 21 -4.73 0.77 -14.55
C LEU A 21 -4.57 0.46 -13.05
N ARG A 22 -3.88 -0.63 -12.69
CA ARG A 22 -3.54 -0.96 -11.29
C ARG A 22 -2.68 0.13 -10.65
N SER A 23 -1.70 0.68 -11.38
CA SER A 23 -0.88 1.81 -10.91
C SER A 23 -1.69 3.09 -10.67
N GLU A 24 -2.67 3.40 -11.52
CA GLU A 24 -3.60 4.52 -11.30
C GLU A 24 -4.53 4.28 -10.10
N ILE A 25 -5.04 3.06 -9.92
CA ILE A 25 -5.81 2.66 -8.73
C ILE A 25 -4.98 2.84 -7.45
N ASP A 26 -3.72 2.41 -7.44
CA ASP A 26 -2.82 2.60 -6.30
C ASP A 26 -2.37 4.05 -6.11
N THR A 27 -2.45 4.86 -7.17
CA THR A 27 -2.22 6.32 -7.08
C THR A 27 -3.43 7.02 -6.48
N LEU A 28 -4.65 6.65 -6.89
CA LEU A 28 -5.91 7.12 -6.30
C LEU A 28 -5.97 6.73 -4.81
N ARG A 29 -5.68 5.46 -4.46
CA ARG A 29 -5.59 4.99 -3.07
C ARG A 29 -4.57 5.79 -2.24
N ARG A 30 -3.35 6.00 -2.76
CA ARG A 30 -2.33 6.81 -2.07
C ARG A 30 -2.76 8.27 -1.90
N GLN A 31 -3.50 8.84 -2.87
CA GLN A 31 -4.04 10.19 -2.77
C GLN A 31 -5.20 10.30 -1.78
N VAL A 32 -6.08 9.30 -1.70
CA VAL A 32 -7.09 9.19 -0.63
C VAL A 32 -6.41 9.16 0.74
N THR A 33 -5.37 8.34 0.94
CA THR A 33 -4.58 8.33 2.18
C THR A 33 -3.91 9.68 2.47
N LYS A 34 -3.51 10.45 1.44
CA LYS A 34 -2.96 11.81 1.60
C LYS A 34 -4.03 12.84 1.96
N LEU A 35 -5.23 12.76 1.37
CA LEU A 35 -6.39 13.59 1.71
C LEU A 35 -6.89 13.29 3.13
N LYS A 36 -6.97 12.01 3.53
CA LYS A 36 -7.24 11.58 4.92
C LYS A 36 -6.26 12.22 5.91
N LYS A 37 -4.96 12.20 5.60
CA LYS A 37 -3.95 12.87 6.43
C LYS A 37 -4.14 14.40 6.45
N ALA A 38 -4.50 15.02 5.34
CA ALA A 38 -4.75 16.46 5.29
C ALA A 38 -5.97 16.89 6.12
N LEU A 39 -7.09 16.16 6.04
CA LEU A 39 -8.26 16.39 6.90
C LEU A 39 -7.93 16.16 8.38
N ALA A 40 -7.27 15.05 8.72
CA ALA A 40 -6.90 14.75 10.10
C ALA A 40 -5.93 15.78 10.71
N ILE A 41 -5.06 16.40 9.89
CA ILE A 41 -4.21 17.53 10.31
C ILE A 41 -5.06 18.77 10.58
N HIS A 42 -6.16 18.98 9.84
CA HIS A 42 -7.05 20.13 10.04
C HIS A 42 -7.85 20.03 11.35
N ASP A 43 -8.34 18.83 11.69
CA ASP A 43 -8.97 18.54 12.99
C ASP A 43 -7.96 18.63 14.15
N ALA A 44 -6.74 18.11 13.95
CA ALA A 44 -5.67 18.22 14.93
C ALA A 44 -5.23 19.68 15.17
N ALA A 45 -5.22 20.52 14.13
CA ALA A 45 -4.93 21.94 14.25
C ALA A 45 -6.03 22.70 15.02
N ALA A 46 -7.30 22.33 14.83
CA ALA A 46 -8.41 22.86 15.61
C ALA A 46 -8.33 22.47 17.10
N ALA A 47 -7.87 21.24 17.40
CA ALA A 47 -7.63 20.79 18.77
C ALA A 47 -6.38 21.45 19.41
N ALA A 48 -5.31 21.66 18.64
CA ALA A 48 -4.07 22.27 19.12
C ALA A 48 -4.25 23.76 19.50
N ALA A 49 -5.17 24.47 18.85
CA ALA A 49 -5.47 25.88 19.15
C ALA A 49 -6.07 26.13 20.55
N LEU A 50 -6.38 25.07 21.33
CA LEU A 50 -6.95 25.14 22.67
C LEU A 50 -5.98 24.70 23.79
N GLY A 51 -4.72 24.38 23.49
CA GLY A 51 -3.83 23.71 24.44
C GLY A 51 -2.37 24.18 24.40
N ASP A 52 -2.11 25.46 24.68
CA ASP A 52 -0.73 25.98 24.78
C ASP A 52 -0.48 26.75 26.10
N VAL A 53 -0.13 26.01 27.17
CA VAL A 53 0.53 26.53 28.38
C VAL A 53 1.43 25.45 28.99
N ALA A 54 2.73 25.44 28.64
CA ALA A 54 3.86 25.23 29.57
C ALA A 54 5.21 25.05 28.83
N SER A 55 6.30 25.50 29.45
CA SER A 55 7.68 25.51 28.93
C SER A 55 8.65 24.77 29.90
N PRO A 56 9.98 24.61 29.65
CA PRO A 56 10.59 23.27 29.70
C PRO A 56 11.81 23.07 30.63
N VAL A 57 12.18 21.79 30.85
CA VAL A 57 13.48 21.27 31.38
C VAL A 57 13.67 19.83 30.83
N GLY A 58 14.86 19.28 30.51
CA GLY A 58 16.22 19.84 30.40
C GLY A 58 17.33 19.00 31.10
N ALA A 59 17.96 18.02 30.42
CA ALA A 59 19.11 17.25 30.97
C ALA A 59 20.02 16.59 29.91
N GLU A 60 21.34 16.60 30.17
CA GLU A 60 22.40 15.83 29.49
C GLU A 60 22.68 14.50 30.22
N THR A 61 23.36 13.52 29.59
CA THR A 61 24.67 12.96 30.02
C THR A 61 25.15 11.75 29.19
N ALA A 62 26.43 11.39 29.34
CA ALA A 62 27.22 10.56 28.42
C ALA A 62 27.41 9.07 28.83
N ALA A 63 27.99 8.26 27.93
CA ALA A 63 28.75 7.05 28.27
C ALA A 63 29.87 6.76 27.25
N HIS A 64 30.99 6.21 27.73
CA HIS A 64 32.16 5.72 26.98
C HIS A 64 32.32 4.20 27.19
N SER A 65 32.90 3.47 26.22
CA SER A 65 33.79 2.32 26.48
C SER A 65 34.55 1.85 25.23
N GLN A 66 35.78 1.37 25.43
CA GLN A 66 36.72 0.83 24.43
C GLN A 66 36.84 -0.71 24.58
N VAL A 67 37.26 -1.43 23.52
CA VAL A 67 37.93 -2.77 23.59
C VAL A 67 38.97 -2.89 22.46
N GLU A 68 40.00 -3.72 22.66
CA GLU A 68 41.27 -3.76 21.91
C GLU A 68 41.40 -4.87 20.83
N ALA A 69 42.25 -4.56 19.82
CA ALA A 69 43.28 -5.33 19.10
C ALA A 69 43.27 -6.87 18.79
N ALA A 70 43.84 -7.14 17.60
CA ALA A 70 44.71 -8.27 17.16
C ALA A 70 44.10 -9.61 16.66
N ASP A 71 44.45 -10.02 15.43
CA ASP A 71 45.48 -11.07 15.18
C ASP A 71 45.96 -11.08 13.68
N THR A 72 46.76 -12.08 13.26
CA THR A 72 47.79 -11.97 12.19
C THR A 72 47.81 -13.05 11.09
N LEU A 73 48.30 -12.67 9.89
CA LEU A 73 49.02 -13.48 8.85
C LEU A 73 48.24 -14.61 8.10
N PRO A 74 48.76 -15.21 6.98
CA PRO A 74 50.09 -15.07 6.35
C PRO A 74 50.12 -14.76 4.82
N VAL A 75 51.33 -14.57 4.28
CA VAL A 75 51.69 -14.44 2.85
C VAL A 75 52.65 -15.56 2.42
N ALA A 76 52.53 -16.08 1.19
CA ALA A 76 53.48 -17.01 0.53
C ALA A 76 53.37 -16.91 -1.02
N PRO A 77 54.29 -17.47 -1.85
CA PRO A 77 55.36 -16.62 -2.40
C PRO A 77 55.75 -16.83 -3.90
N THR A 78 56.68 -15.97 -4.37
CA THR A 78 57.71 -16.18 -5.43
C THR A 78 57.37 -16.65 -6.86
N ALA A 79 57.88 -15.89 -7.85
CA ALA A 79 58.70 -16.44 -8.96
C ALA A 79 59.58 -15.35 -9.59
N GLU A 80 60.90 -15.56 -9.65
CA GLU A 80 61.86 -14.74 -10.41
C GLU A 80 62.09 -15.32 -11.82
N LEU A 81 62.57 -14.49 -12.77
CA LEU A 81 63.79 -14.73 -13.58
C LEU A 81 63.86 -13.81 -14.81
N GLY A 82 65.08 -13.32 -15.14
CA GLY A 82 65.45 -12.91 -16.51
C GLY A 82 66.04 -11.51 -16.68
N GLU A 83 67.33 -11.33 -16.38
CA GLU A 83 68.11 -10.20 -16.90
C GLU A 83 68.38 -10.37 -18.42
N GLY A 84 68.39 -9.26 -19.17
CA GLY A 84 68.61 -9.31 -20.62
C GLY A 84 68.90 -7.95 -21.28
N VAL A 85 70.19 -7.56 -21.26
CA VAL A 85 70.90 -6.67 -22.20
C VAL A 85 70.27 -5.31 -22.56
N ALA A 86 71.02 -4.24 -22.26
CA ALA A 86 70.68 -2.88 -22.64
C ALA A 86 70.81 -2.60 -24.15
N LEU A 87 69.81 -1.90 -24.70
CA LEU A 87 69.94 -1.06 -25.89
C LEU A 87 69.42 0.34 -25.51
N ALA A 88 70.26 1.35 -25.69
CA ALA A 88 69.92 2.73 -25.33
C ALA A 88 68.67 3.19 -26.10
N ARG A 89 67.65 3.65 -25.37
CA ARG A 89 66.46 4.30 -25.90
C ARG A 89 66.24 5.62 -25.18
N SER A 90 65.62 6.57 -25.87
CA SER A 90 65.70 7.99 -25.50
C SER A 90 64.99 8.33 -24.18
N PRO A 91 65.25 9.51 -23.58
CA PRO A 91 64.53 9.98 -22.38
C PRO A 91 62.99 10.01 -22.54
N ALA A 92 62.47 10.13 -23.77
CA ALA A 92 61.04 10.11 -24.05
C ALA A 92 60.42 8.71 -23.83
N ASP A 93 61.12 7.62 -24.17
CA ASP A 93 60.66 6.24 -23.93
C ASP A 93 60.59 5.90 -22.43
N ALA A 94 61.44 6.55 -21.62
CA ALA A 94 61.39 6.43 -20.16
C ALA A 94 60.19 7.19 -19.56
N ALA A 95 59.89 8.39 -20.06
CA ALA A 95 58.74 9.19 -19.64
C ALA A 95 57.40 8.49 -19.92
N LEU A 96 57.20 7.96 -21.14
CA LEU A 96 55.98 7.20 -21.49
C LEU A 96 55.80 5.95 -20.62
N ARG A 97 56.90 5.26 -20.26
CA ARG A 97 56.83 4.09 -19.36
C ARG A 97 56.51 4.48 -17.93
N LEU A 98 57.06 5.57 -17.42
CA LEU A 98 56.74 6.09 -16.08
C LEU A 98 55.27 6.53 -15.97
N GLY A 99 54.74 7.22 -16.99
CA GLY A 99 53.29 7.51 -17.08
C GLY A 99 52.44 6.25 -17.13
N GLY A 100 52.76 5.31 -18.04
CA GLY A 100 52.00 4.07 -18.23
C GLY A 100 52.12 3.02 -17.12
N VAL A 101 53.04 3.18 -16.17
CA VAL A 101 53.12 2.41 -14.91
C VAL A 101 52.32 3.11 -13.81
N ARG A 102 52.49 4.42 -13.65
CA ARG A 102 51.84 5.24 -12.63
C ARG A 102 50.32 5.34 -12.82
N VAL A 103 49.85 5.42 -14.07
CA VAL A 103 48.41 5.24 -14.40
C VAL A 103 47.94 3.83 -14.04
N ARG A 104 48.75 2.79 -14.28
CA ARG A 104 48.36 1.39 -13.93
C ARG A 104 48.28 1.16 -12.41
N GLU A 105 49.14 1.82 -11.63
CA GLU A 105 49.09 1.78 -10.17
C GLU A 105 47.90 2.57 -9.63
N LEU A 106 47.60 3.75 -10.18
CA LEU A 106 46.37 4.50 -9.86
C LEU A 106 45.10 3.71 -10.22
N LEU A 107 45.06 3.06 -11.38
CA LEU A 107 43.91 2.20 -11.76
C LEU A 107 43.78 0.96 -10.86
N ARG A 108 44.90 0.40 -10.36
CA ARG A 108 44.86 -0.64 -9.31
C ARG A 108 44.37 -0.10 -7.97
N ALA A 109 44.74 1.12 -7.58
CA ALA A 109 44.22 1.77 -6.38
C ALA A 109 42.69 1.97 -6.47
N VAL A 110 42.19 2.50 -7.58
CA VAL A 110 40.75 2.62 -7.87
C VAL A 110 40.06 1.25 -7.87
N SER A 111 40.71 0.21 -8.39
CA SER A 111 40.20 -1.17 -8.34
C SER A 111 40.05 -1.68 -6.90
N HIS A 112 40.95 -1.30 -5.99
CA HIS A 112 40.87 -1.65 -4.56
C HIS A 112 39.75 -0.93 -3.79
N ILE A 113 39.31 0.27 -4.22
CA ILE A 113 38.19 0.99 -3.59
C ILE A 113 36.85 0.26 -3.82
N SER A 114 36.77 -0.62 -4.84
CA SER A 114 35.59 -1.47 -5.09
C SER A 114 35.24 -2.45 -3.96
N GLY A 115 36.05 -2.51 -2.88
CA GLY A 115 35.73 -3.25 -1.66
C GLY A 115 34.76 -2.55 -0.70
N HIS A 116 34.46 -1.25 -0.87
CA HIS A 116 33.60 -0.49 0.07
C HIS A 116 32.45 0.21 -0.68
N LEU A 117 31.21 0.01 -0.19
CA LEU A 117 29.95 0.36 -0.88
C LEU A 117 29.62 1.87 -0.96
N ASP A 118 30.53 2.77 -0.61
CA ASP A 118 30.27 4.20 -0.63
C ASP A 118 30.65 4.83 -1.98
N LEU A 119 29.63 5.13 -2.79
CA LEU A 119 29.78 5.85 -4.06
C LEU A 119 30.48 7.21 -3.87
N GLY A 120 30.27 7.91 -2.75
CA GLY A 120 30.95 9.18 -2.45
C GLY A 120 32.46 9.00 -2.36
N ALA A 121 32.92 8.01 -1.57
CA ALA A 121 34.33 7.67 -1.45
C ALA A 121 34.97 7.26 -2.79
N VAL A 122 34.25 6.49 -3.62
CA VAL A 122 34.76 6.08 -4.94
C VAL A 122 34.94 7.28 -5.88
N LEU A 123 33.95 8.19 -5.95
CA LEU A 123 34.03 9.40 -6.77
C LEU A 123 35.12 10.36 -6.29
N GLN A 124 35.28 10.49 -4.96
CA GLN A 124 36.35 11.29 -4.37
C GLN A 124 37.73 10.75 -4.75
N GLY A 125 37.93 9.42 -4.69
CA GLY A 125 39.17 8.78 -5.15
C GLY A 125 39.45 8.98 -6.65
N VAL A 126 38.42 9.00 -7.50
CA VAL A 126 38.59 9.34 -8.92
C VAL A 126 39.00 10.80 -9.10
N ALA A 127 38.36 11.74 -8.39
CA ALA A 127 38.68 13.16 -8.48
C ALA A 127 40.12 13.47 -8.00
N GLU A 128 40.59 12.78 -6.95
CA GLU A 128 41.97 12.87 -6.47
C GLU A 128 42.97 12.27 -7.46
N GLY A 129 42.64 11.11 -8.05
CA GLY A 129 43.44 10.51 -9.13
C GLY A 129 43.58 11.42 -10.35
N ILE A 130 42.53 12.18 -10.71
CA ILE A 130 42.57 13.20 -11.77
C ILE A 130 43.54 14.34 -11.41
N ARG A 131 43.43 14.92 -10.20
CA ARG A 131 44.39 15.96 -9.73
C ARG A 131 45.83 15.46 -9.82
N ASP A 132 46.10 14.27 -9.29
CA ASP A 132 47.46 13.75 -9.10
C ASP A 132 48.11 13.22 -10.39
N ALA A 133 47.30 12.84 -11.39
CA ALA A 133 47.78 12.38 -12.70
C ALA A 133 47.85 13.50 -13.76
N LEU A 134 46.91 14.45 -13.75
CA LEU A 134 46.76 15.46 -14.80
C LEU A 134 47.16 16.88 -14.36
N GLY A 135 47.38 17.12 -13.06
CA GLY A 135 47.86 18.40 -12.57
C GLY A 135 46.83 19.53 -12.57
N TYR A 136 45.53 19.23 -12.55
CA TYR A 136 44.48 20.23 -12.30
C TYR A 136 44.29 20.41 -10.80
N ARG A 137 44.36 21.65 -10.30
CA ARG A 137 44.17 21.93 -8.87
C ARG A 137 42.73 21.69 -8.45
N ILE A 138 41.77 22.04 -9.31
CA ILE A 138 40.34 21.92 -9.07
C ILE A 138 39.79 20.75 -9.90
N VAL A 139 39.07 19.84 -9.24
CA VAL A 139 38.33 18.76 -9.90
C VAL A 139 36.95 18.66 -9.24
N MET A 140 35.90 18.56 -10.04
CA MET A 140 34.54 18.37 -9.57
C MET A 140 33.86 17.26 -10.36
N ILE A 141 33.06 16.43 -9.67
CA ILE A 141 32.18 15.45 -10.31
C ILE A 141 30.73 15.76 -9.91
N ARG A 142 29.88 16.03 -10.91
CA ARG A 142 28.43 16.12 -10.73
C ARG A 142 27.76 14.85 -11.26
N LEU A 143 26.78 14.32 -10.52
CA LEU A 143 25.95 13.18 -10.93
C LEU A 143 24.51 13.59 -11.21
N CYS A 144 23.90 12.92 -12.19
CA CYS A 144 22.51 13.08 -12.54
C CYS A 144 21.63 12.31 -11.53
N ASP A 145 20.76 13.05 -10.85
CA ASP A 145 19.62 12.49 -10.12
C ASP A 145 18.45 12.24 -11.09
N ALA A 146 18.04 10.97 -11.20
CA ALA A 146 17.06 10.55 -12.19
C ALA A 146 15.64 11.06 -11.91
N ALA A 147 15.30 11.34 -10.64
CA ALA A 147 13.96 11.76 -10.23
C ALA A 147 13.72 13.26 -10.45
N THR A 148 14.75 14.08 -10.24
CA THR A 148 14.71 15.54 -10.36
C THR A 148 15.23 16.05 -11.71
N GLN A 149 15.96 15.23 -12.48
CA GLN A 149 16.66 15.61 -13.71
C GLN A 149 17.64 16.79 -13.49
N ARG A 150 18.37 16.74 -12.36
CA ARG A 150 19.41 17.71 -12.01
C ARG A 150 20.76 17.05 -11.78
N LEU A 151 21.81 17.83 -12.02
CA LEU A 151 23.21 17.46 -11.85
C LEU A 151 23.70 18.02 -10.51
N GLU A 152 23.80 17.14 -9.52
CA GLU A 152 24.23 17.46 -8.16
C GLU A 152 25.73 17.20 -8.02
N ALA A 153 26.45 18.09 -7.34
CA ALA A 153 27.87 17.88 -7.08
C ALA A 153 28.09 16.86 -5.96
N ARG A 154 28.88 15.81 -6.24
CA ARG A 154 29.05 14.64 -5.36
C ARG A 154 30.51 14.36 -4.95
N ALA A 155 31.49 14.91 -5.66
CA ALA A 155 32.91 14.83 -5.28
C ALA A 155 33.67 16.10 -5.70
N PHE A 156 34.68 16.48 -4.90
CA PHE A 156 35.41 17.73 -5.07
C PHE A 156 36.88 17.62 -4.63
N VAL A 157 37.76 18.29 -5.35
CA VAL A 157 39.17 18.47 -4.99
C VAL A 157 39.56 19.93 -5.25
N GLY A 158 40.38 20.51 -4.36
CA GLY A 158 40.95 21.85 -4.53
C GLY A 158 40.10 23.02 -4.05
N LEU A 159 38.86 22.79 -3.62
CA LEU A 159 37.92 23.85 -3.22
C LEU A 159 37.89 24.12 -1.71
N ARG A 160 37.61 25.38 -1.34
CA ARG A 160 37.32 25.76 0.05
C ARG A 160 35.93 25.27 0.46
N ALA A 161 35.72 25.07 1.77
CA ALA A 161 34.44 24.59 2.31
C ALA A 161 33.23 25.48 1.93
N SER A 162 33.42 26.80 1.86
CA SER A 162 32.38 27.75 1.44
C SER A 162 32.03 27.64 -0.05
N GLU A 163 33.03 27.43 -0.92
CA GLU A 163 32.83 27.22 -2.36
C GLU A 163 32.13 25.90 -2.62
N ARG A 164 32.55 24.83 -1.93
CA ARG A 164 31.92 23.52 -1.95
C ARG A 164 30.45 23.59 -1.55
N ALA A 165 30.14 24.17 -0.39
CA ALA A 165 28.76 24.28 0.09
C ALA A 165 27.84 25.07 -0.86
N ARG A 166 28.38 26.11 -1.53
CA ARG A 166 27.66 26.83 -2.60
C ARG A 166 27.34 25.93 -3.80
N LEU A 167 28.32 25.15 -4.27
CA LEU A 167 28.14 24.25 -5.43
C LEU A 167 27.30 23.00 -5.14
N GLU A 168 27.27 22.54 -3.88
CA GLU A 168 26.35 21.49 -3.40
C GLU A 168 24.89 22.01 -3.31
N ALA A 169 24.70 23.29 -2.97
CA ALA A 169 23.39 23.93 -2.88
C ALA A 169 22.79 24.36 -4.25
N ASP A 170 23.59 24.37 -5.33
CA ASP A 170 23.18 24.82 -6.67
C ASP A 170 23.26 23.69 -7.72
N PRO A 171 22.18 22.89 -7.89
CA PRO A 171 22.12 21.78 -8.84
C PRO A 171 21.60 22.20 -10.23
N ILE A 172 22.43 22.00 -11.24
CA ILE A 172 22.21 22.39 -12.64
C ILE A 172 21.15 21.50 -13.30
N ALA A 173 20.29 22.04 -14.16
CA ALA A 173 19.33 21.22 -14.91
C ALA A 173 20.03 20.38 -16.00
N VAL A 174 19.61 19.13 -16.21
CA VAL A 174 20.22 18.25 -17.23
C VAL A 174 20.14 18.86 -18.64
N ASP A 175 19.04 19.51 -18.99
CA ASP A 175 18.88 20.16 -20.30
C ASP A 175 19.70 21.45 -20.45
N GLU A 176 19.98 22.15 -19.35
CA GLU A 176 20.90 23.28 -19.32
C GLU A 176 22.32 22.81 -19.62
N PHE A 177 22.81 21.79 -18.91
CA PHE A 177 24.12 21.18 -19.16
C PHE A 177 24.24 20.62 -20.59
N ARG A 178 23.19 19.97 -21.12
CA ARG A 178 23.15 19.51 -22.52
C ARG A 178 23.35 20.67 -23.52
N SER A 179 22.87 21.87 -23.21
CA SER A 179 23.08 23.05 -24.07
C SER A 179 24.55 23.50 -24.16
N TRP A 180 25.40 23.04 -23.23
CA TRP A 180 26.83 23.33 -23.22
C TRP A 180 27.62 22.40 -24.14
N LEU A 181 27.09 21.22 -24.46
CA LEU A 181 27.75 20.17 -25.25
C LEU A 181 27.69 20.45 -26.76
N LYS A 182 28.22 21.60 -27.18
CA LYS A 182 28.25 22.03 -28.59
C LYS A 182 29.46 21.46 -29.31
N GLU A 183 29.28 21.06 -30.56
CA GLU A 183 30.37 20.51 -31.39
C GLU A 183 31.53 21.51 -31.56
N ASP A 184 31.24 22.82 -31.58
CA ASP A 184 32.23 23.91 -31.65
C ASP A 184 33.24 23.91 -30.48
N PHE A 185 32.90 23.29 -29.33
CA PHE A 185 33.75 23.20 -28.14
C PHE A 185 34.40 21.82 -27.98
N ARG A 186 34.10 20.88 -28.87
CA ARG A 186 34.38 19.46 -28.66
C ARG A 186 35.82 19.09 -28.98
N ILE A 187 36.47 18.40 -28.05
CA ILE A 187 37.80 17.80 -28.21
C ILE A 187 37.67 16.33 -27.81
N GLY A 188 37.56 15.43 -28.79
CA GLY A 188 37.28 14.01 -28.54
C GLY A 188 35.86 13.80 -27.99
N ARG A 189 35.76 13.37 -26.73
CA ARG A 189 34.53 13.33 -25.93
C ARG A 189 34.50 14.43 -24.84
N ALA A 190 35.57 15.17 -24.64
CA ALA A 190 35.60 16.35 -23.78
C ALA A 190 35.09 17.59 -24.51
N PHE A 191 34.80 18.64 -23.74
CA PHE A 191 34.39 19.95 -24.22
C PHE A 191 35.21 21.03 -23.50
N LEU A 192 35.88 21.89 -24.27
CA LEU A 192 36.65 23.03 -23.79
C LEU A 192 35.92 24.32 -24.18
N ILE A 193 35.36 25.02 -23.19
CA ILE A 193 34.66 26.28 -23.39
C ILE A 193 35.64 27.40 -23.04
N GLY A 194 36.12 28.14 -24.04
CA GLY A 194 37.07 29.24 -23.85
C GLY A 194 36.41 30.56 -23.46
N HIS A 195 37.03 31.30 -22.54
CA HIS A 195 36.61 32.60 -22.00
C HIS A 195 36.23 33.65 -23.05
N GLN A 196 36.91 33.66 -24.20
CA GLN A 196 36.67 34.61 -25.28
C GLN A 196 35.33 34.38 -26.00
N HIS A 197 34.76 33.18 -25.89
CA HIS A 197 33.53 32.82 -26.56
C HIS A 197 32.32 33.41 -25.81
N PRO A 198 31.36 34.09 -26.49
CA PRO A 198 30.22 34.74 -25.82
C PRO A 198 29.38 33.83 -24.91
N PHE A 199 29.42 32.51 -25.14
CA PHE A 199 28.73 31.51 -24.34
C PHE A 199 29.31 31.32 -22.93
N ALA A 200 30.61 31.59 -22.72
CA ALA A 200 31.24 31.46 -21.39
C ALA A 200 30.56 32.37 -20.36
N ARG A 201 30.07 33.54 -20.79
CA ARG A 201 29.31 34.51 -19.96
C ARG A 201 27.90 34.06 -19.58
N VAL A 202 27.45 32.91 -20.07
CA VAL A 202 26.11 32.34 -19.83
C VAL A 202 26.21 31.04 -19.02
N LEU A 203 27.43 30.59 -18.68
CA LEU A 203 27.63 29.49 -17.74
C LEU A 203 27.30 29.95 -16.30
N PRO A 204 26.81 29.06 -15.42
CA PRO A 204 26.68 29.33 -13.98
C PRO A 204 28.01 29.77 -13.35
N GLU A 205 27.94 30.56 -12.28
CA GLU A 205 29.14 31.04 -11.58
C GLU A 205 29.99 29.89 -11.01
N GLY A 206 31.09 29.59 -11.69
CA GLY A 206 32.09 28.63 -11.26
C GLY A 206 32.95 29.12 -10.07
N VAL A 207 34.08 28.45 -9.86
CA VAL A 207 35.10 28.91 -8.90
C VAL A 207 36.24 29.54 -9.67
N VAL A 208 36.41 30.86 -9.49
CA VAL A 208 37.48 31.62 -10.13
C VAL A 208 38.72 31.58 -9.22
N SER A 209 39.74 30.83 -9.60
CA SER A 209 41.06 30.90 -8.95
C SER A 209 41.73 32.25 -9.24
N ASP A 210 42.41 32.82 -8.24
CA ASP A 210 43.36 33.91 -8.48
C ASP A 210 44.64 33.33 -9.11
N LEU A 211 44.74 33.47 -10.44
CA LEU A 211 45.82 32.91 -11.25
C LEU A 211 46.95 33.92 -11.54
N GLY A 212 46.80 35.17 -11.08
CA GLY A 212 47.67 36.30 -11.42
C GLY A 212 47.57 36.74 -12.90
N ASP A 213 48.48 37.63 -13.31
CA ASP A 213 48.53 38.13 -14.69
C ASP A 213 48.72 36.99 -15.71
N ARG A 214 47.98 37.06 -16.83
CA ARG A 214 47.96 36.04 -17.89
C ARG A 214 48.52 36.56 -19.21
N VAL A 215 49.25 35.68 -19.89
CA VAL A 215 49.77 35.91 -21.25
C VAL A 215 48.87 35.24 -22.28
N ALA A 216 48.80 35.80 -23.49
CA ALA A 216 47.97 35.23 -24.56
C ALA A 216 48.42 33.80 -24.92
N GLY A 217 47.53 32.83 -24.73
CA GLY A 217 47.79 31.39 -24.94
C GLY A 217 47.89 30.56 -23.66
N GLU A 218 47.90 31.18 -22.47
CA GLU A 218 47.72 30.48 -21.20
C GLU A 218 46.23 30.21 -20.89
N TRP A 219 45.97 29.25 -20.00
CA TRP A 219 44.65 28.97 -19.42
C TRP A 219 44.11 30.19 -18.64
N HIS A 220 42.92 30.64 -19.01
CA HIS A 220 42.20 31.73 -18.36
C HIS A 220 41.34 31.21 -17.18
N PRO A 221 41.13 31.98 -16.09
CA PRO A 221 40.25 31.58 -14.98
C PRO A 221 38.79 31.27 -15.35
N GLU A 222 38.35 31.67 -16.54
CA GLU A 222 37.00 31.42 -17.09
C GLU A 222 36.98 30.39 -18.22
N ASP A 223 38.13 29.77 -18.56
CA ASP A 223 38.14 28.58 -19.41
C ASP A 223 37.62 27.40 -18.59
N VAL A 224 36.81 26.53 -19.21
CA VAL A 224 36.22 25.35 -18.55
C VAL A 224 36.46 24.11 -19.40
N LEU A 225 37.06 23.07 -18.81
CA LEU A 225 37.19 21.74 -19.43
C LEU A 225 36.26 20.75 -18.71
N LEU A 226 35.38 20.11 -19.48
CA LEU A 226 34.44 19.12 -18.94
C LEU A 226 34.35 17.86 -19.81
N VAL A 227 34.02 16.74 -19.17
CA VAL A 227 33.77 15.44 -19.80
C VAL A 227 32.42 14.89 -19.32
N PRO A 228 31.42 14.70 -20.20
CA PRO A 228 30.16 14.07 -19.84
C PRO A 228 30.38 12.59 -19.49
N LEU A 229 29.83 12.16 -18.36
CA LEU A 229 29.81 10.76 -17.93
C LEU A 229 28.59 10.10 -18.56
N GLN A 230 28.79 9.35 -19.64
CA GLN A 230 27.73 8.64 -20.37
C GLN A 230 27.94 7.14 -20.30
N ASN A 231 26.85 6.37 -20.17
CA ASN A 231 26.90 4.91 -20.28
C ASN A 231 26.93 4.46 -21.77
N VAL A 232 26.98 3.15 -21.99
CA VAL A 232 27.02 2.54 -23.34
C VAL A 232 25.77 2.86 -24.17
N ASP A 233 24.63 3.09 -23.51
CA ASP A 233 23.34 3.44 -24.14
C ASP A 233 23.20 4.96 -24.41
N GLY A 234 24.21 5.77 -24.08
CA GLY A 234 24.21 7.23 -24.24
C GLY A 234 23.47 8.01 -23.15
N GLU A 235 23.05 7.34 -22.07
CA GLU A 235 22.43 7.99 -20.91
C GLU A 235 23.46 8.83 -20.14
N LEU A 236 23.12 10.09 -19.84
CA LEU A 236 23.97 10.99 -19.05
C LEU A 236 23.88 10.63 -17.56
N LEU A 237 24.92 10.02 -17.02
CA LEU A 237 25.07 9.71 -15.60
C LEU A 237 25.56 10.92 -14.78
N GLY A 238 26.21 11.89 -15.42
CA GLY A 238 26.86 13.02 -14.76
C GLY A 238 27.86 13.73 -15.67
N TYR A 239 28.77 14.51 -15.08
CA TYR A 239 29.97 15.01 -15.76
C TYR A 239 31.12 15.25 -14.76
N VAL A 240 32.34 15.26 -15.29
CA VAL A 240 33.54 15.73 -14.59
C VAL A 240 33.92 17.10 -15.17
N SER A 241 34.28 18.06 -14.33
CA SER A 241 35.01 19.27 -14.77
C SER A 241 36.33 19.41 -14.03
N VAL A 242 37.30 20.01 -14.72
CA VAL A 242 38.64 20.28 -14.21
C VAL A 242 39.05 21.70 -14.56
N ASP A 243 39.60 22.40 -13.56
CA ASP A 243 39.97 23.81 -13.66
C ASP A 243 41.32 24.05 -12.97
N ASP A 244 41.95 25.19 -13.26
CA ASP A 244 43.23 25.61 -12.66
C ASP A 244 44.39 24.59 -12.89
N PRO A 245 44.85 24.41 -14.16
CA PRO A 245 46.00 23.57 -14.47
C PRO A 245 47.30 24.15 -13.86
N VAL A 246 48.09 23.28 -13.22
CA VAL A 246 49.33 23.66 -12.52
C VAL A 246 50.39 24.25 -13.46
N ASP A 247 50.47 23.73 -14.70
CA ASP A 247 51.39 24.20 -15.75
C ASP A 247 50.91 25.45 -16.49
N ARG A 248 49.67 25.90 -16.23
CA ARG A 248 49.00 27.07 -16.82
C ARG A 248 48.68 26.94 -18.31
N GLN A 249 48.83 25.77 -18.92
CA GLN A 249 48.63 25.59 -20.36
C GLN A 249 47.20 25.19 -20.72
N VAL A 250 46.80 25.50 -21.94
CA VAL A 250 45.58 24.93 -22.55
C VAL A 250 45.81 23.42 -22.74
N PRO A 251 44.84 22.55 -22.40
CA PRO A 251 44.99 21.10 -22.43
C PRO A 251 45.48 20.57 -23.79
N SER A 252 46.50 19.70 -23.73
CA SER A 252 46.92 18.93 -24.91
C SER A 252 45.93 17.80 -25.21
N GLN A 253 45.99 17.25 -26.43
CA GLN A 253 45.19 16.07 -26.78
C GLN A 253 45.47 14.87 -25.86
N GLU A 254 46.73 14.66 -25.46
CA GLU A 254 47.12 13.59 -24.51
C GLU A 254 46.49 13.82 -23.12
N THR A 255 46.43 15.08 -22.66
CA THR A 255 45.75 15.48 -21.41
C THR A 255 44.26 15.14 -21.46
N VAL A 256 43.61 15.43 -22.59
CA VAL A 256 42.18 15.15 -22.81
C VAL A 256 41.90 13.65 -22.87
N GLU A 257 42.69 12.90 -23.65
CA GLU A 257 42.57 11.45 -23.77
C GLU A 257 42.73 10.74 -22.42
N LEU A 258 43.66 11.19 -21.57
CA LEU A 258 43.82 10.62 -20.23
C LEU A 258 42.69 11.04 -19.27
N LEU A 259 42.18 12.27 -19.33
CA LEU A 259 40.98 12.69 -18.56
C LEU A 259 39.75 11.85 -18.93
N GLU A 260 39.58 11.56 -20.22
CA GLU A 260 38.55 10.67 -20.75
C GLU A 260 38.66 9.22 -20.23
N VAL A 261 39.88 8.72 -19.97
CA VAL A 261 40.08 7.42 -19.32
C VAL A 261 39.62 7.45 -17.86
N PHE A 262 39.90 8.51 -17.11
CA PHE A 262 39.38 8.65 -15.73
C PHE A 262 37.84 8.76 -15.72
N ALA A 263 37.26 9.54 -16.62
CA ALA A 263 35.81 9.65 -16.80
C ALA A 263 35.16 8.29 -17.12
N GLY A 264 35.79 7.47 -17.98
CA GLY A 264 35.33 6.11 -18.27
C GLY A 264 35.31 5.19 -17.04
N HIS A 265 36.32 5.30 -16.16
CA HIS A 265 36.33 4.54 -14.90
C HIS A 265 35.30 5.03 -13.89
N ALA A 266 35.03 6.35 -13.83
CA ALA A 266 33.93 6.89 -13.03
C ALA A 266 32.57 6.30 -13.47
N VAL A 267 32.29 6.21 -14.78
CA VAL A 267 31.07 5.58 -15.32
C VAL A 267 30.90 4.15 -14.79
N VAL A 268 31.94 3.31 -14.90
CA VAL A 268 31.90 1.91 -14.42
C VAL A 268 31.68 1.83 -12.91
N ALA A 269 32.37 2.68 -12.13
CA ALA A 269 32.20 2.76 -10.69
C ALA A 269 30.76 3.13 -10.27
N ILE A 270 30.17 4.16 -10.92
CA ILE A 270 28.79 4.60 -10.67
C ILE A 270 27.80 3.47 -10.97
N GLN A 271 27.99 2.76 -12.09
CA GLN A 271 27.13 1.64 -12.48
C GLN A 271 27.23 0.48 -11.47
N ASN A 272 28.43 0.09 -11.07
CA ASN A 272 28.64 -0.97 -10.07
C ASN A 272 27.99 -0.62 -8.73
N ALA A 273 28.18 0.60 -8.22
CA ALA A 273 27.57 1.04 -6.96
C ALA A 273 26.03 1.01 -7.02
N ARG A 274 25.43 1.47 -8.14
CA ARG A 274 23.98 1.38 -8.37
C ARG A 274 23.49 -0.07 -8.39
N LEU A 275 24.19 -0.96 -9.09
CA LEU A 275 23.84 -2.40 -9.16
C LEU A 275 23.91 -3.09 -7.80
N TYR A 276 24.96 -2.84 -7.00
CA TYR A 276 25.07 -3.41 -5.64
C TYR A 276 23.99 -2.87 -4.70
N SER A 277 23.63 -1.59 -4.82
CA SER A 277 22.54 -0.98 -4.04
C SER A 277 21.19 -1.63 -4.36
N GLN A 278 20.87 -1.79 -5.65
CA GLN A 278 19.67 -2.48 -6.12
C GLN A 278 19.62 -3.95 -5.67
N LEU A 279 20.74 -4.67 -5.76
CA LEU A 279 20.84 -6.05 -5.29
C LEU A 279 20.57 -6.14 -3.77
N GLY A 280 21.17 -5.24 -2.98
CA GLY A 280 20.94 -5.18 -1.53
C GLY A 280 19.52 -4.76 -1.14
N GLU A 281 18.78 -4.06 -1.99
CA GLU A 281 17.34 -3.82 -1.81
C GLU A 281 16.51 -5.07 -2.13
N HIS A 282 16.76 -5.72 -3.28
CA HIS A 282 16.04 -6.93 -3.66
C HIS A 282 16.28 -8.10 -2.70
N THR A 283 17.49 -8.27 -2.16
CA THR A 283 17.76 -9.28 -1.13
C THR A 283 16.89 -9.04 0.11
N ARG A 284 16.81 -7.81 0.62
CA ARG A 284 15.96 -7.47 1.77
C ARG A 284 14.47 -7.68 1.48
N GLN A 285 14.01 -7.37 0.27
CA GLN A 285 12.62 -7.65 -0.16
C GLN A 285 12.33 -9.16 -0.19
N LEU A 286 13.28 -9.98 -0.65
CA LEU A 286 13.16 -11.44 -0.68
C LEU A 286 13.20 -12.05 0.72
N GLU A 287 14.05 -11.56 1.62
CA GLU A 287 14.10 -11.96 3.03
C GLU A 287 12.76 -11.69 3.72
N GLN A 288 12.24 -10.46 3.62
CA GLN A 288 10.93 -10.10 4.19
C GLN A 288 9.77 -10.95 3.62
N ALA A 289 9.79 -11.24 2.32
CA ALA A 289 8.79 -12.09 1.69
C ALA A 289 8.90 -13.55 2.15
N ASN A 290 10.13 -14.07 2.32
CA ASN A 290 10.37 -15.41 2.83
C ASN A 290 9.92 -15.56 4.30
N ASP A 291 10.27 -14.60 5.16
CA ASP A 291 9.86 -14.62 6.57
C ASP A 291 8.33 -14.64 6.69
N ARG A 292 7.65 -13.79 5.91
CA ARG A 292 6.18 -13.78 5.85
C ARG A 292 5.58 -15.08 5.32
N LEU A 293 6.23 -15.75 4.37
CA LEU A 293 5.82 -17.08 3.90
C LEU A 293 6.02 -18.15 4.98
N GLN A 294 7.10 -18.06 5.78
CA GLN A 294 7.35 -18.98 6.89
C GLN A 294 6.31 -18.82 8.01
N GLU A 295 5.96 -17.58 8.39
CA GLU A 295 4.86 -17.30 9.33
C GLU A 295 3.54 -17.94 8.88
N LEU A 296 3.14 -17.71 7.62
CA LEU A 296 1.93 -18.28 7.04
C LEU A 296 2.00 -19.82 6.96
N HIS A 297 3.17 -20.39 6.69
CA HIS A 297 3.37 -21.84 6.67
C HIS A 297 3.21 -22.44 8.08
N VAL A 298 3.80 -21.83 9.11
CA VAL A 298 3.66 -22.27 10.51
C VAL A 298 2.19 -22.21 10.96
N LEU A 299 1.49 -21.11 10.68
CA LEU A 299 0.05 -20.97 10.97
C LEU A 299 -0.78 -22.04 10.25
N LYS A 300 -0.49 -22.34 8.99
CA LYS A 300 -1.15 -23.39 8.21
C LYS A 300 -0.86 -24.80 8.75
N SER A 301 0.37 -25.10 9.15
CA SER A 301 0.72 -26.38 9.76
C SER A 301 0.03 -26.57 11.11
N HIS A 302 -0.04 -25.52 11.93
CA HIS A 302 -0.79 -25.52 13.19
C HIS A 302 -2.29 -25.77 12.96
N PHE A 303 -2.91 -25.05 12.00
CA PHE A 303 -4.29 -25.25 11.56
C PHE A 303 -4.60 -26.72 11.22
N VAL A 304 -3.80 -27.34 10.34
CA VAL A 304 -4.03 -28.74 9.90
C VAL A 304 -3.87 -29.71 11.08
N SER A 305 -2.88 -29.48 11.94
CA SER A 305 -2.65 -30.32 13.13
C SER A 305 -3.84 -30.26 14.09
N THR A 306 -4.24 -29.06 14.52
CA THR A 306 -5.29 -28.87 15.52
C THR A 306 -6.65 -29.37 15.03
N ILE A 307 -7.02 -29.12 13.78
CA ILE A 307 -8.25 -29.69 13.18
C ILE A 307 -8.17 -31.22 13.15
N SER A 308 -7.03 -31.80 12.78
CA SER A 308 -6.86 -33.25 12.76
C SER A 308 -7.01 -33.88 14.16
N HIS A 309 -6.59 -33.18 15.21
CA HIS A 309 -6.77 -33.61 16.60
C HIS A 309 -8.23 -33.48 17.06
N GLU A 310 -8.87 -32.33 16.84
CA GLU A 310 -10.27 -32.10 17.25
C GLU A 310 -11.29 -32.94 16.44
N LEU A 311 -10.98 -33.36 15.20
CA LEU A 311 -11.78 -34.34 14.46
C LEU A 311 -11.56 -35.78 14.95
N ARG A 312 -10.32 -36.13 15.37
CA ARG A 312 -9.97 -37.51 15.78
C ARG A 312 -10.62 -37.92 17.09
N THR A 313 -10.75 -36.99 18.04
CA THR A 313 -11.36 -37.24 19.36
C THR A 313 -12.82 -37.74 19.28
N PRO A 314 -13.78 -36.99 18.71
CA PRO A 314 -15.17 -37.45 18.55
C PRO A 314 -15.27 -38.73 17.70
N LEU A 315 -14.48 -38.83 16.61
CA LEU A 315 -14.48 -40.00 15.75
C LEU A 315 -14.01 -41.28 16.48
N THR A 316 -13.02 -41.15 17.38
CA THR A 316 -12.51 -42.26 18.19
C THR A 316 -13.52 -42.67 19.25
N ALA A 317 -14.21 -41.71 19.88
CA ALA A 317 -15.31 -41.99 20.82
C ALA A 317 -16.47 -42.73 20.12
N ILE A 318 -16.98 -42.20 19.00
CA ILE A 318 -18.03 -42.84 18.19
C ILE A 318 -17.64 -44.27 17.84
N ARG A 319 -16.42 -44.47 17.33
CA ARG A 319 -15.92 -45.80 16.98
C ARG A 319 -15.88 -46.73 18.18
N ALA A 320 -15.36 -46.30 19.33
CA ALA A 320 -15.28 -47.14 20.52
C ALA A 320 -16.66 -47.59 21.03
N TYR A 321 -17.66 -46.70 21.03
CA TYR A 321 -19.04 -47.06 21.41
C TYR A 321 -19.72 -47.98 20.38
N VAL A 322 -19.49 -47.75 19.07
CA VAL A 322 -19.98 -48.64 18.01
C VAL A 322 -19.33 -50.03 18.09
N ASP A 323 -18.01 -50.12 18.22
CA ASP A 323 -17.27 -51.37 18.36
C ASP A 323 -17.73 -52.15 19.62
N THR A 324 -18.04 -51.43 20.72
CA THR A 324 -18.61 -52.02 21.95
C THR A 324 -20.03 -52.56 21.73
N LEU A 325 -20.91 -51.80 21.07
CA LEU A 325 -22.28 -52.24 20.74
C LEU A 325 -22.30 -53.46 19.80
N LEU A 326 -21.37 -53.54 18.85
CA LEU A 326 -21.24 -54.65 17.91
C LEU A 326 -20.64 -55.92 18.53
N THR A 327 -19.89 -55.80 19.62
CA THR A 327 -19.23 -56.94 20.29
C THR A 327 -20.00 -57.47 21.52
N LEU A 328 -20.95 -56.70 22.06
CA LEU A 328 -21.83 -57.13 23.15
C LEU A 328 -22.83 -58.21 22.67
N PRO A 329 -22.81 -59.43 23.25
CA PRO A 329 -23.79 -60.47 22.95
C PRO A 329 -25.21 -60.04 23.35
N ALA A 330 -26.23 -60.50 22.61
CA ALA A 330 -27.61 -60.04 22.75
C ALA A 330 -28.26 -60.31 24.13
N ASP A 331 -27.76 -61.30 24.88
CA ASP A 331 -28.17 -61.62 26.26
C ASP A 331 -27.57 -60.65 27.31
N ARG A 332 -26.64 -59.79 26.91
CA ARG A 332 -25.96 -58.80 27.77
C ARG A 332 -26.19 -57.35 27.36
N GLN A 333 -27.07 -57.09 26.40
CA GLN A 333 -27.44 -55.74 25.98
C GLN A 333 -28.58 -55.20 26.84
N GLU A 334 -28.24 -54.60 27.98
CA GLU A 334 -29.19 -53.84 28.79
C GLU A 334 -29.76 -52.65 27.98
N PRO A 335 -31.08 -52.51 27.81
CA PRO A 335 -31.67 -51.48 26.95
C PRO A 335 -31.26 -50.05 27.33
N GLU A 336 -31.12 -49.77 28.62
CA GLU A 336 -30.67 -48.47 29.15
C GLU A 336 -29.20 -48.19 28.84
N GLN A 337 -28.34 -49.22 28.85
CA GLN A 337 -26.92 -49.07 28.50
C GLN A 337 -26.76 -48.82 27.00
N THR A 338 -27.50 -49.56 26.17
CA THR A 338 -27.57 -49.34 24.71
C THR A 338 -28.07 -47.93 24.39
N ARG A 339 -29.11 -47.45 25.07
CA ARG A 339 -29.63 -46.08 24.92
C ARG A 339 -28.57 -45.03 25.24
N ARG A 340 -27.82 -45.19 26.33
CA ARG A 340 -26.72 -44.28 26.69
C ARG A 340 -25.59 -44.27 25.65
N PHE A 341 -25.18 -45.43 25.14
CA PHE A 341 -24.15 -45.49 24.10
C PHE A 341 -24.59 -44.81 22.79
N LEU A 342 -25.86 -45.00 22.40
CA LEU A 342 -26.44 -44.30 21.24
C LEU A 342 -26.55 -42.79 21.46
N GLN A 343 -26.83 -42.33 22.69
CA GLN A 343 -26.81 -40.90 23.04
C GLN A 343 -25.42 -40.29 22.85
N VAL A 344 -24.37 -40.92 23.38
CA VAL A 344 -22.99 -40.44 23.21
C VAL A 344 -22.56 -40.42 21.74
N ILE A 345 -22.89 -41.45 20.96
CA ILE A 345 -22.63 -41.48 19.50
C ILE A 345 -23.33 -40.30 18.81
N ASN A 346 -24.59 -40.01 19.17
CA ASN A 346 -25.34 -38.91 18.58
C ASN A 346 -24.76 -37.54 18.97
N GLU A 347 -24.38 -37.35 20.22
CA GLU A 347 -23.77 -36.12 20.74
C GLU A 347 -22.42 -35.82 20.07
N GLU A 348 -21.53 -36.81 19.96
CA GLU A 348 -20.23 -36.66 19.29
C GLU A 348 -20.39 -36.47 17.77
N SER A 349 -21.43 -37.06 17.15
CA SER A 349 -21.78 -36.79 15.74
C SER A 349 -22.22 -35.34 15.53
N HIS A 350 -23.08 -34.80 16.42
CA HIS A 350 -23.49 -33.39 16.40
C HIS A 350 -22.33 -32.43 16.72
N ARG A 351 -21.35 -32.86 17.52
CA ARG A 351 -20.11 -32.10 17.76
C ARG A 351 -19.24 -32.06 16.51
N LEU A 352 -19.06 -33.21 15.82
CA LEU A 352 -18.28 -33.31 14.59
C LEU A 352 -18.86 -32.42 13.48
N SER A 353 -20.18 -32.46 13.25
CA SER A 353 -20.86 -31.65 12.24
C SER A 353 -20.66 -30.15 12.47
N ARG A 354 -20.88 -29.66 13.70
CA ARG A 354 -20.65 -28.25 14.07
C ARG A 354 -19.19 -27.81 13.86
N LEU A 355 -18.23 -28.71 14.06
CA LEU A 355 -16.82 -28.40 13.82
C LEU A 355 -16.52 -28.26 12.32
N ILE A 356 -17.06 -29.16 11.50
CA ILE A 356 -16.93 -29.10 10.03
C ILE A 356 -17.57 -27.81 9.49
N GLU A 357 -18.79 -27.47 9.95
CA GLU A 357 -19.47 -26.21 9.61
C GLU A 357 -18.64 -25.00 9.99
N SER A 358 -18.10 -24.96 11.22
CA SER A 358 -17.23 -23.87 11.70
C SER A 358 -15.98 -23.67 10.83
N VAL A 359 -15.37 -24.77 10.35
CA VAL A 359 -14.19 -24.72 9.46
C VAL A 359 -14.58 -24.25 8.05
N LEU A 360 -15.74 -24.68 7.54
CA LEU A 360 -16.26 -24.23 6.25
C LEU A 360 -16.64 -22.75 6.25
N ASP A 361 -17.29 -22.26 7.31
CA ASP A 361 -17.64 -20.85 7.47
C ASP A 361 -16.37 -19.99 7.51
N LEU A 362 -15.37 -20.35 8.34
CA LEU A 362 -14.08 -19.65 8.37
C LEU A 362 -13.41 -19.62 6.98
N SER A 363 -13.40 -20.74 6.27
CA SER A 363 -12.82 -20.82 4.91
C SER A 363 -13.56 -19.92 3.91
N ARG A 364 -14.87 -19.72 4.06
CA ARG A 364 -15.66 -18.83 3.18
C ARG A 364 -15.41 -17.36 3.53
N PHE A 365 -15.28 -17.02 4.82
CA PHE A 365 -14.91 -15.68 5.26
C PHE A 365 -13.51 -15.29 4.77
N ASP A 366 -12.53 -16.20 4.89
CA ASP A 366 -11.15 -16.01 4.40
C ASP A 366 -11.07 -15.76 2.89
N ALA A 367 -11.93 -16.40 2.11
CA ALA A 367 -12.01 -16.21 0.67
C ALA A 367 -12.74 -14.92 0.24
N GLY A 368 -13.27 -14.14 1.19
CA GLY A 368 -14.18 -13.02 0.90
C GLY A 368 -15.49 -13.44 0.23
N ALA A 369 -15.81 -14.74 0.26
CA ALA A 369 -16.92 -15.33 -0.49
C ALA A 369 -18.25 -15.26 0.26
N VAL A 370 -18.23 -15.01 1.57
CA VAL A 370 -19.45 -14.71 2.36
C VAL A 370 -19.85 -13.25 2.11
N GLN A 371 -20.82 -13.04 1.24
CA GLN A 371 -21.61 -11.81 1.25
C GLN A 371 -22.79 -12.01 2.22
N PRO A 372 -22.82 -11.36 3.39
CA PRO A 372 -23.96 -11.45 4.31
C PRO A 372 -25.23 -10.97 3.61
N ARG A 373 -26.33 -11.70 3.80
CA ARG A 373 -27.66 -11.30 3.31
C ARG A 373 -28.25 -10.29 4.27
N ARG A 374 -27.73 -9.06 4.20
CA ARG A 374 -28.13 -7.97 5.09
C ARG A 374 -29.54 -7.51 4.74
N GLU A 375 -30.43 -7.61 5.72
CA GLU A 375 -31.77 -7.05 5.71
C GLU A 375 -31.94 -6.21 7.00
N SER A 376 -32.88 -5.26 7.00
CA SER A 376 -33.13 -4.44 8.18
C SER A 376 -33.81 -5.29 9.25
N HIS A 377 -33.13 -5.52 10.37
CA HIS A 377 -33.60 -6.39 11.44
C HIS A 377 -33.47 -5.72 12.80
N ASN A 378 -34.47 -5.95 13.66
CA ASN A 378 -34.43 -5.54 15.06
C ASN A 378 -33.55 -6.51 15.86
N LEU A 379 -32.37 -6.04 16.28
CA LEU A 379 -31.42 -6.89 17.01
C LEU A 379 -31.93 -7.30 18.41
N ALA A 380 -32.82 -6.50 19.03
CA ALA A 380 -33.40 -6.84 20.33
C ALA A 380 -34.33 -8.06 20.27
N GLU A 381 -35.11 -8.20 19.19
CA GLU A 381 -35.92 -9.39 18.95
C GLU A 381 -35.04 -10.64 18.81
N LEU A 382 -33.97 -10.55 18.02
CA LEU A 382 -33.04 -11.67 17.81
C LEU A 382 -32.25 -12.04 19.09
N VAL A 383 -31.88 -11.06 19.92
CA VAL A 383 -31.29 -11.33 21.25
C VAL A 383 -32.29 -12.07 22.14
N ARG A 384 -33.56 -11.67 22.12
CA ARG A 384 -34.62 -12.32 22.90
C ARG A 384 -34.83 -13.76 22.46
N GLU A 385 -35.03 -14.00 21.15
CA GLU A 385 -35.12 -15.34 20.54
C GLU A 385 -33.92 -16.21 20.94
N THR A 386 -32.70 -15.68 20.81
CA THR A 386 -31.48 -16.44 21.10
C THR A 386 -31.30 -16.69 22.60
N SER A 387 -31.77 -15.80 23.46
CA SER A 387 -31.73 -15.99 24.92
C SER A 387 -32.60 -17.15 25.40
N GLU A 388 -33.74 -17.40 24.75
CA GLU A 388 -34.59 -18.56 25.05
C GLU A 388 -33.91 -19.88 24.65
N LEU A 389 -33.11 -19.90 23.57
CA LEU A 389 -32.29 -21.06 23.19
C LEU A 389 -31.14 -21.32 24.16
N LEU A 390 -30.56 -20.26 24.75
CA LEU A 390 -29.47 -20.36 25.71
C LEU A 390 -29.94 -20.67 27.14
N ARG A 391 -31.20 -20.36 27.51
CA ARG A 391 -31.72 -20.51 28.87
C ARG A 391 -31.61 -21.95 29.41
N PRO A 392 -31.99 -23.03 28.69
CA PRO A 392 -31.82 -24.40 29.19
C PRO A 392 -30.36 -24.79 29.46
N ILE A 393 -29.42 -24.21 28.71
CA ILE A 393 -27.97 -24.44 28.88
C ILE A 393 -27.47 -23.70 30.13
N ALA A 394 -27.92 -22.46 30.32
CA ALA A 394 -27.65 -21.66 31.52
C ALA A 394 -28.21 -22.33 32.79
N ASP A 395 -29.45 -22.82 32.75
CA ASP A 395 -30.10 -23.51 33.86
C ASP A 395 -29.36 -24.81 34.24
N ALA A 396 -28.94 -25.60 33.25
CA ALA A 396 -28.13 -26.81 33.46
C ALA A 396 -26.75 -26.48 34.08
N ALA A 397 -26.14 -25.36 33.68
CA ALA A 397 -24.90 -24.84 34.26
C ALA A 397 -25.09 -24.12 35.62
N ARG A 398 -26.35 -23.87 36.03
CA ARG A 398 -26.74 -23.06 37.19
C ARG A 398 -26.24 -21.61 37.10
N VAL A 399 -26.30 -21.01 35.91
CA VAL A 399 -25.89 -19.64 35.61
C VAL A 399 -27.12 -18.78 35.34
N VAL A 400 -27.21 -17.60 35.96
CA VAL A 400 -28.35 -16.69 35.77
C VAL A 400 -28.19 -15.88 34.48
N LEU A 401 -28.95 -16.22 33.43
CA LEU A 401 -29.01 -15.45 32.18
C LEU A 401 -30.01 -14.28 32.28
N LYS A 402 -29.56 -13.06 31.98
CA LYS A 402 -30.38 -11.84 31.94
C LYS A 402 -30.28 -11.17 30.57
N VAL A 403 -31.37 -10.57 30.11
CA VAL A 403 -31.40 -9.67 28.95
C VAL A 403 -31.75 -8.26 29.45
N VAL A 404 -30.99 -7.26 29.02
CA VAL A 404 -31.20 -5.85 29.39
C VAL A 404 -31.26 -5.01 28.12
N GLU A 405 -32.46 -4.56 27.78
CA GLU A 405 -32.71 -3.65 26.66
C GLU A 405 -32.78 -2.22 27.22
N VAL A 406 -31.87 -1.34 26.81
CA VAL A 406 -31.88 0.09 27.20
C VAL A 406 -32.47 0.90 26.05
N GLU A 407 -33.48 1.73 26.35
CA GLU A 407 -34.34 2.44 25.38
C GLU A 407 -33.56 3.08 24.22
N ALA A 408 -33.60 2.42 23.05
CA ALA A 408 -33.22 2.99 21.77
C ALA A 408 -33.67 2.09 20.63
N ASP A 409 -33.80 2.66 19.44
CA ASP A 409 -33.99 1.92 18.20
C ASP A 409 -32.80 0.97 17.96
N THR A 410 -33.10 -0.32 17.74
CA THR A 410 -32.13 -1.42 17.60
C THR A 410 -32.13 -2.04 16.20
N HIS A 411 -32.67 -1.35 15.20
CA HIS A 411 -32.59 -1.78 13.80
C HIS A 411 -31.18 -1.60 13.22
N VAL A 412 -30.67 -2.68 12.61
CA VAL A 412 -29.40 -2.74 11.88
C VAL A 412 -29.58 -3.52 10.57
N ASP A 413 -28.83 -3.16 9.54
CA ASP A 413 -28.76 -3.92 8.29
C ASP A 413 -27.77 -5.10 8.47
N ALA A 414 -28.28 -6.27 8.80
CA ALA A 414 -27.46 -7.44 9.13
C ALA A 414 -28.05 -8.75 8.62
N ASP A 415 -27.20 -9.77 8.48
CA ASP A 415 -27.63 -11.14 8.18
C ASP A 415 -28.12 -11.79 9.47
N ARG A 416 -29.43 -12.10 9.54
CA ARG A 416 -30.07 -12.63 10.75
C ARG A 416 -29.45 -13.93 11.23
N ASP A 417 -29.06 -14.82 10.33
CA ASP A 417 -28.51 -16.13 10.69
C ASP A 417 -27.10 -15.97 11.25
N GLN A 418 -26.28 -15.09 10.68
CA GLN A 418 -24.94 -14.77 11.19
C GLN A 418 -25.01 -14.02 12.53
N MET A 419 -25.95 -13.09 12.71
CA MET A 419 -26.16 -12.43 14.01
C MET A 419 -26.63 -13.43 15.08
N ARG A 420 -27.45 -14.43 14.72
CA ARG A 420 -27.84 -15.52 15.63
C ARG A 420 -26.64 -16.39 16.00
N GLN A 421 -25.78 -16.73 15.02
CA GLN A 421 -24.55 -17.49 15.24
C GLN A 421 -23.58 -16.75 16.17
N LEU A 422 -23.39 -15.44 15.97
CA LEU A 422 -22.61 -14.56 16.85
C LEU A 422 -23.12 -14.58 18.30
N LEU A 423 -24.44 -14.42 18.48
CA LEU A 423 -25.07 -14.45 19.81
C LEU A 423 -24.94 -15.81 20.51
N LEU A 424 -25.11 -16.90 19.78
CA LEU A 424 -24.91 -18.26 20.29
C LEU A 424 -23.44 -18.52 20.66
N HIS A 425 -22.48 -18.02 19.88
CA HIS A 425 -21.05 -18.14 20.20
C HIS A 425 -20.66 -17.34 21.45
N LEU A 426 -21.00 -16.06 21.51
CA LEU A 426 -20.63 -15.20 22.64
C LEU A 426 -21.38 -15.60 23.93
N GLY A 427 -22.70 -15.78 23.86
CA GLY A 427 -23.51 -16.21 25.00
C GLY A 427 -23.20 -17.63 25.47
N GLY A 428 -22.92 -18.55 24.54
CA GLY A 428 -22.48 -19.91 24.86
C GLY A 428 -21.13 -19.94 25.55
N ASN A 429 -20.16 -19.14 25.10
CA ASN A 429 -18.87 -18.98 25.79
C ASN A 429 -19.03 -18.37 27.19
N ALA A 430 -19.83 -17.31 27.32
CA ALA A 430 -20.10 -16.65 28.60
C ALA A 430 -20.69 -17.62 29.64
N ILE A 431 -21.71 -18.41 29.27
CA ILE A 431 -22.29 -19.44 30.15
C ILE A 431 -21.24 -20.50 30.51
N LYS A 432 -20.51 -21.00 29.51
CA LYS A 432 -19.52 -22.08 29.66
C LYS A 432 -18.38 -21.75 30.62
N PHE A 433 -17.90 -20.51 30.63
CA PHE A 433 -16.78 -20.07 31.47
C PHE A 433 -17.23 -19.38 32.77
N THR A 434 -18.55 -19.36 33.05
CA THR A 434 -19.12 -18.87 34.30
C THR A 434 -19.36 -20.02 35.29
N PRO A 435 -18.79 -20.01 36.50
CA PRO A 435 -19.08 -21.00 37.53
C PRO A 435 -20.55 -21.01 37.96
N ALA A 436 -21.02 -22.16 38.46
CA ALA A 436 -22.36 -22.31 39.02
C ALA A 436 -22.63 -21.27 40.12
N GLY A 437 -23.76 -20.56 40.01
CA GLY A 437 -24.13 -19.43 40.87
C GLY A 437 -23.75 -18.05 40.32
N GLY A 438 -22.97 -17.98 39.24
CA GLY A 438 -22.67 -16.74 38.52
C GLY A 438 -23.81 -16.27 37.61
N SER A 439 -23.57 -15.18 36.86
CA SER A 439 -24.54 -14.60 35.93
C SER A 439 -23.92 -14.17 34.60
N VAL A 440 -24.74 -14.21 33.55
CA VAL A 440 -24.45 -13.68 32.22
C VAL A 440 -25.51 -12.65 31.85
N VAL A 441 -25.09 -11.48 31.37
CA VAL A 441 -25.98 -10.39 30.96
C VAL A 441 -25.76 -10.09 29.47
N LEU A 442 -26.83 -10.22 28.68
CA LEU A 442 -26.91 -9.75 27.31
C LEU A 442 -27.53 -8.35 27.33
N ARG A 443 -26.72 -7.31 27.17
CA ARG A 443 -27.17 -5.91 27.20
C ARG A 443 -27.10 -5.29 25.82
N LEU A 444 -28.18 -4.65 25.38
CA LEU A 444 -28.25 -3.87 24.15
C LEU A 444 -28.41 -2.38 24.45
N THR A 445 -27.68 -1.56 23.69
CA THR A 445 -27.84 -0.11 23.66
C THR A 445 -27.81 0.37 22.20
N GLY A 446 -28.91 0.93 21.71
CA GLY A 446 -28.93 1.64 20.44
C GLY A 446 -28.44 3.08 20.60
N GLY A 447 -27.93 3.67 19.51
CA GLY A 447 -27.59 5.09 19.41
C GLY A 447 -27.70 5.56 17.96
N GLU A 448 -27.36 6.82 17.68
CA GLU A 448 -27.47 7.37 16.31
C GLU A 448 -26.53 6.67 15.31
N ARG A 449 -25.32 6.32 15.75
CA ARG A 449 -24.26 5.76 14.88
C ARG A 449 -24.33 4.24 14.70
N GLY A 450 -25.10 3.53 15.53
CA GLY A 450 -25.04 2.07 15.58
C GLY A 450 -25.80 1.45 16.75
N VAL A 451 -25.70 0.13 16.86
CA VAL A 451 -26.15 -0.65 18.01
C VAL A 451 -24.93 -1.29 18.66
N SER A 452 -24.83 -1.19 19.98
CA SER A 452 -23.83 -1.91 20.77
C SER A 452 -24.49 -3.06 21.53
N LEU A 453 -23.95 -4.26 21.32
CA LEU A 453 -24.26 -5.47 22.08
C LEU A 453 -23.12 -5.72 23.07
N PHE A 454 -23.47 -5.98 24.31
CA PHE A 454 -22.54 -6.36 25.36
C PHE A 454 -22.93 -7.75 25.89
N VAL A 455 -21.95 -8.63 25.97
CA VAL A 455 -22.07 -9.94 26.62
C VAL A 455 -21.15 -9.93 27.83
N GLU A 456 -21.74 -9.76 29.00
CA GLU A 456 -21.05 -9.60 30.28
C GLU A 456 -21.18 -10.90 31.09
N ASP A 457 -20.08 -11.44 31.61
CA ASP A 457 -20.04 -12.66 32.41
C ASP A 457 -19.36 -12.40 33.78
N THR A 458 -19.73 -13.19 34.79
CA THR A 458 -19.05 -13.21 36.11
C THR A 458 -18.15 -14.44 36.24
N GLY A 459 -17.47 -14.81 35.15
CA GLY A 459 -16.71 -16.04 35.04
C GLY A 459 -15.26 -15.95 35.51
N ILE A 460 -14.43 -16.89 35.04
CA ILE A 460 -13.02 -17.00 35.43
C ILE A 460 -12.15 -15.80 35.01
N GLY A 461 -12.62 -15.00 34.04
CA GLY A 461 -11.87 -13.89 33.46
C GLY A 461 -10.71 -14.33 32.54
N ILE A 462 -10.15 -13.37 31.82
CA ILE A 462 -9.11 -13.54 30.80
C ILE A 462 -7.89 -12.70 31.22
N PRO A 463 -6.67 -13.26 31.22
CA PRO A 463 -5.45 -12.49 31.49
C PRO A 463 -5.20 -11.43 30.42
N GLU A 464 -4.68 -10.27 30.81
CA GLU A 464 -4.40 -9.14 29.91
C GLU A 464 -3.53 -9.52 28.67
N PRO A 465 -2.44 -10.33 28.78
CA PRO A 465 -1.63 -10.73 27.61
C PRO A 465 -2.33 -11.66 26.59
N GLU A 466 -3.55 -12.09 26.90
CA GLU A 466 -4.35 -13.01 26.10
C GLU A 466 -5.48 -12.28 25.36
N LEU A 467 -5.87 -11.06 25.78
CA LEU A 467 -7.05 -10.32 25.27
C LEU A 467 -6.99 -10.03 23.76
N ASP A 468 -5.79 -9.80 23.21
CA ASP A 468 -5.63 -9.60 21.76
C ASP A 468 -5.75 -10.92 20.98
N LYS A 469 -5.29 -12.02 21.60
CA LYS A 469 -5.11 -13.35 20.99
C LYS A 469 -6.33 -14.26 21.08
N ILE A 470 -7.26 -14.04 22.01
CA ILE A 470 -8.47 -14.87 22.15
C ILE A 470 -9.36 -14.93 20.88
N PHE A 471 -9.21 -13.96 19.99
CA PHE A 471 -9.87 -13.92 18.69
C PHE A 471 -9.02 -14.51 17.56
N ASP A 472 -7.77 -14.88 17.82
CA ASP A 472 -6.92 -15.59 16.86
C ASP A 472 -7.41 -17.02 16.68
N ARG A 473 -7.21 -17.52 15.47
CA ARG A 473 -7.76 -18.81 15.05
C ARG A 473 -7.11 -19.94 15.84
N PHE A 474 -7.94 -20.81 16.41
CA PHE A 474 -7.51 -21.97 17.21
C PHE A 474 -6.79 -21.60 18.51
N TYR A 475 -6.81 -20.33 18.92
CA TYR A 475 -6.21 -19.90 20.17
C TYR A 475 -7.00 -20.42 21.36
N GLN A 476 -6.29 -20.95 22.37
CA GLN A 476 -6.87 -21.39 23.64
C GLN A 476 -5.91 -21.02 24.77
N ILE A 477 -6.44 -20.38 25.81
CA ILE A 477 -5.66 -19.98 26.98
C ILE A 477 -5.19 -21.25 27.70
N ASP A 478 -3.88 -21.42 27.86
CA ASP A 478 -3.26 -22.69 28.26
C ASP A 478 -3.32 -22.96 29.78
N SER A 479 -4.48 -22.73 30.37
CA SER A 479 -4.76 -22.95 31.80
C SER A 479 -5.40 -24.31 32.06
N SER A 480 -5.06 -24.91 33.20
CA SER A 480 -5.66 -26.16 33.69
C SER A 480 -7.18 -26.08 33.85
N LEU A 481 -7.71 -24.88 34.13
CA LEU A 481 -9.15 -24.60 34.21
C LEU A 481 -9.83 -24.64 32.83
N VAL A 482 -9.23 -24.05 31.79
CA VAL A 482 -9.83 -24.02 30.43
C VAL A 482 -9.83 -25.40 29.78
N ARG A 483 -8.81 -26.23 30.03
CA ARG A 483 -8.77 -27.63 29.54
C ARG A 483 -9.94 -28.49 30.02
N GLN A 484 -10.56 -28.17 31.16
CA GLN A 484 -11.75 -28.87 31.65
C GLN A 484 -13.02 -28.57 30.83
N TYR A 485 -13.08 -27.42 30.14
CA TYR A 485 -14.25 -26.98 29.39
C TYR A 485 -14.17 -27.20 27.88
N GLY A 486 -12.98 -27.42 27.30
CA GLY A 486 -12.73 -27.94 25.93
C GLY A 486 -13.36 -27.18 24.76
N GLY A 487 -12.57 -26.54 23.89
CA GLY A 487 -13.08 -25.77 22.74
C GLY A 487 -12.38 -26.08 21.42
N THR A 488 -12.92 -25.55 20.32
CA THR A 488 -12.27 -25.60 19.00
C THR A 488 -11.34 -24.42 18.73
N GLY A 489 -11.37 -23.38 19.58
CA GLY A 489 -10.68 -22.09 19.35
C GLY A 489 -11.19 -21.32 18.12
N LEU A 490 -12.33 -21.70 17.54
CA LEU A 490 -12.90 -21.08 16.35
C LEU A 490 -14.00 -20.05 16.62
N GLY A 491 -14.76 -20.21 17.71
CA GLY A 491 -15.97 -19.41 17.96
C GLY A 491 -15.74 -17.90 18.02
N LEU A 492 -14.65 -17.46 18.66
CA LEU A 492 -14.30 -16.03 18.74
C LEU A 492 -13.70 -15.48 17.44
N ALA A 493 -12.91 -16.28 16.71
CA ALA A 493 -12.43 -15.91 15.38
C ALA A 493 -13.60 -15.74 14.38
N ILE A 494 -14.56 -16.66 14.38
CA ILE A 494 -15.79 -16.56 13.59
C ILE A 494 -16.63 -15.36 14.05
N SER A 495 -16.73 -15.10 15.36
CA SER A 495 -17.42 -13.92 15.89
C SER A 495 -16.80 -12.61 15.38
N ARG A 496 -15.47 -12.52 15.35
CA ARG A 496 -14.73 -11.40 14.74
C ARG A 496 -15.04 -11.28 13.25
N SER A 497 -14.93 -12.37 12.48
CA SER A 497 -15.25 -12.37 11.03
C SER A 497 -16.70 -11.96 10.72
N ILE A 498 -17.67 -12.41 11.52
CA ILE A 498 -19.08 -12.00 11.38
C ILE A 498 -19.21 -10.49 11.62
N VAL A 499 -18.64 -9.96 12.70
CA VAL A 499 -18.75 -8.53 13.04
C VAL A 499 -18.03 -7.63 12.02
N GLU A 500 -16.82 -8.00 11.59
CA GLU A 500 -16.04 -7.29 10.57
C GLU A 500 -16.73 -7.33 9.20
N SER A 501 -17.30 -8.47 8.80
CA SER A 501 -18.11 -8.59 7.57
C SER A 501 -19.41 -7.77 7.61
N HIS A 502 -19.81 -7.27 8.79
CA HIS A 502 -20.90 -6.30 8.99
C HIS A 502 -20.40 -4.86 9.18
N GLY A 503 -19.11 -4.58 8.94
CA GLY A 503 -18.52 -3.25 9.13
C GLY A 503 -18.49 -2.79 10.58
N GLY A 504 -18.63 -3.73 11.54
CA GLY A 504 -18.57 -3.48 12.97
C GLY A 504 -17.20 -3.78 13.58
N GLU A 505 -17.13 -3.63 14.89
CA GLU A 505 -15.93 -3.90 15.70
C GLU A 505 -16.29 -4.75 16.92
N ILE A 506 -15.41 -5.68 17.31
CA ILE A 506 -15.55 -6.49 18.53
C ILE A 506 -14.33 -6.30 19.44
N VAL A 507 -14.59 -6.02 20.70
CA VAL A 507 -13.56 -5.77 21.74
C VAL A 507 -13.89 -6.61 22.97
N ALA A 508 -12.87 -7.12 23.66
CA ALA A 508 -13.02 -7.79 24.94
C ALA A 508 -12.32 -7.00 26.05
N THR A 509 -12.99 -6.83 27.18
CA THR A 509 -12.40 -6.36 28.43
C THR A 509 -12.62 -7.42 29.51
N SER A 510 -11.64 -7.67 30.35
CA SER A 510 -11.74 -8.74 31.36
C SER A 510 -10.83 -8.48 32.55
N THR A 511 -11.10 -9.14 33.66
CA THR A 511 -10.17 -9.20 34.79
C THR A 511 -10.22 -10.61 35.40
N PRO A 512 -9.08 -11.30 35.56
CA PRO A 512 -9.04 -12.62 36.18
C PRO A 512 -9.79 -12.68 37.50
N GLY A 513 -10.68 -13.66 37.64
CA GLY A 513 -11.55 -13.88 38.81
C GLY A 513 -12.73 -12.91 38.97
N LYS A 514 -12.93 -11.95 38.05
CA LYS A 514 -14.11 -11.04 38.05
C LYS A 514 -15.05 -11.25 36.87
N GLY A 515 -14.62 -11.98 35.84
CA GLY A 515 -15.35 -12.21 34.61
C GLY A 515 -14.93 -11.30 33.46
N SER A 516 -15.67 -11.35 32.35
CA SER A 516 -15.34 -10.67 31.09
C SER A 516 -16.53 -9.91 30.51
N THR A 517 -16.25 -9.05 29.53
CA THR A 517 -17.24 -8.31 28.76
C THR A 517 -16.79 -8.27 27.30
N PHE A 518 -17.59 -8.86 26.42
CA PHE A 518 -17.43 -8.74 24.98
C PHE A 518 -18.37 -7.66 24.47
N GLN A 519 -17.81 -6.58 23.93
CA GLN A 519 -18.55 -5.50 23.29
C GLN A 519 -18.48 -5.65 21.77
N VAL A 520 -19.63 -5.79 21.13
CA VAL A 520 -19.81 -5.74 19.68
C VAL A 520 -20.46 -4.41 19.32
N ARG A 521 -19.85 -3.64 18.42
CA ARG A 521 -20.39 -2.39 17.87
C ARG A 521 -20.74 -2.62 16.40
N LEU A 522 -22.03 -2.54 16.07
CA LEU A 522 -22.53 -2.66 14.69
C LEU A 522 -23.02 -1.29 14.19
N PRO A 523 -22.59 -0.82 13.01
CA PRO A 523 -23.19 0.36 12.40
C PRO A 523 -24.65 0.06 12.00
N ARG A 524 -25.54 1.07 12.07
CA ARG A 524 -26.95 0.90 11.60
C ARG A 524 -27.00 0.51 10.13
N HIS A 525 -26.21 1.23 9.36
CA HIS A 525 -25.94 1.00 7.96
C HIS A 525 -24.42 0.88 7.86
N ALA A 526 -23.91 -0.34 7.68
CA ALA A 526 -22.51 -0.53 7.31
C ALA A 526 -22.24 0.24 6.01
N GLY A 527 -21.11 0.95 5.96
CA GLY A 527 -20.77 1.90 4.88
C GLY A 527 -21.03 1.38 3.46
N PRO A 528 -21.34 2.28 2.53
CA PRO A 528 -22.21 1.94 1.42
C PRO A 528 -21.61 0.91 0.47
N ARG A 529 -22.32 -0.22 0.33
CA ARG A 529 -22.05 -1.19 -0.74
C ARG A 529 -22.18 -0.48 -2.08
N VAL A 530 -21.09 -0.40 -2.86
CA VAL A 530 -21.20 0.08 -4.24
C VAL A 530 -21.84 -1.00 -5.08
N LEU A 531 -23.11 -0.78 -5.41
CA LEU A 531 -23.87 -1.59 -6.32
C LEU A 531 -23.53 -1.22 -7.76
N LEU A 532 -23.12 -2.22 -8.53
CA LEU A 532 -22.87 -2.11 -9.96
C LEU A 532 -24.10 -2.64 -10.73
N ARG A 533 -24.36 -2.08 -11.93
CA ARG A 533 -25.47 -2.49 -12.82
C ARG A 533 -25.11 -3.67 -13.74
N SER A 534 -24.00 -4.36 -13.50
CA SER A 534 -23.39 -5.35 -14.40
C SER A 534 -24.38 -6.38 -14.98
N HIS A 535 -24.25 -6.67 -16.28
CA HIS A 535 -24.94 -7.77 -16.94
C HIS A 535 -24.37 -9.14 -16.52
N PRO A 536 -25.06 -10.27 -16.78
CA PRO A 536 -24.71 -11.59 -16.24
C PRO A 536 -23.35 -12.21 -16.64
N GLU A 537 -22.54 -11.55 -17.47
CA GLU A 537 -21.32 -12.12 -18.06
C GLU A 537 -20.07 -11.27 -17.74
N GLY A 538 -19.33 -11.69 -16.72
CA GLY A 538 -17.94 -11.26 -16.46
C GLY A 538 -17.77 -9.93 -15.73
N ALA A 539 -16.78 -9.87 -14.83
CA ALA A 539 -16.34 -8.62 -14.22
C ALA A 539 -15.54 -7.79 -15.23
N LYS A 540 -15.98 -6.56 -15.52
CA LYS A 540 -15.32 -5.65 -16.46
C LYS A 540 -14.34 -4.71 -15.73
N PRO A 541 -13.13 -4.46 -16.28
CA PRO A 541 -12.23 -3.42 -15.77
C PRO A 541 -12.86 -2.04 -15.52
N SER A 542 -13.87 -1.61 -16.30
CA SER A 542 -14.59 -0.37 -16.00
C SER A 542 -15.44 -0.41 -14.73
N ASP A 543 -16.05 -1.55 -14.40
CA ASP A 543 -16.84 -1.73 -13.17
C ASP A 543 -15.96 -1.61 -11.92
N ASP A 544 -14.72 -2.11 -11.98
CA ASP A 544 -13.75 -1.98 -10.88
C ASP A 544 -13.31 -0.53 -10.65
N VAL A 545 -13.06 0.22 -11.73
CA VAL A 545 -12.75 1.67 -11.65
C VAL A 545 -13.93 2.46 -11.10
N LEU A 546 -15.16 2.15 -11.55
CA LEU A 546 -16.37 2.81 -11.07
C LEU A 546 -16.65 2.50 -9.60
N ARG A 547 -16.38 1.27 -9.13
CA ARG A 547 -16.47 0.91 -7.71
C ARG A 547 -15.54 1.76 -6.85
N ILE A 548 -14.26 1.80 -7.21
CA ILE A 548 -13.24 2.59 -6.49
C ILE A 548 -13.55 4.08 -6.55
N ALA A 549 -14.09 4.59 -7.67
CA ALA A 549 -14.51 5.98 -7.81
C ALA A 549 -15.62 6.36 -6.83
N VAL A 550 -16.66 5.52 -6.70
CA VAL A 550 -17.78 5.77 -5.80
C VAL A 550 -17.36 5.66 -4.33
N GLU A 551 -16.53 4.67 -3.97
CA GLU A 551 -15.93 4.56 -2.63
C GLU A 551 -15.12 5.81 -2.26
N MET A 552 -14.20 6.23 -3.15
CA MET A 552 -13.39 7.44 -2.98
C MET A 552 -14.24 8.70 -2.81
N VAL A 553 -15.29 8.87 -3.60
CA VAL A 553 -16.14 10.06 -3.55
C VAL A 553 -17.03 10.06 -2.30
N SER A 554 -17.60 8.92 -1.91
CA SER A 554 -18.38 8.80 -0.67
C SER A 554 -17.55 9.16 0.57
N GLU A 555 -16.29 8.72 0.60
CA GLU A 555 -15.37 9.02 1.70
C GLU A 555 -14.83 10.46 1.66
N ALA A 556 -14.42 10.97 0.50
CA ALA A 556 -13.86 12.32 0.38
C ALA A 556 -14.91 13.44 0.54
N MET A 557 -16.18 13.15 0.25
CA MET A 557 -17.30 14.08 0.38
C MET A 557 -18.11 13.89 1.68
N ASP A 558 -17.72 12.94 2.54
CA ASP A 558 -18.43 12.57 3.77
C ASP A 558 -19.93 12.35 3.52
N ALA A 559 -20.27 11.53 2.51
CA ALA A 559 -21.62 11.42 1.96
C ALA A 559 -22.14 9.98 1.93
N ARG A 560 -23.37 9.78 2.42
CA ARG A 560 -24.02 8.46 2.52
C ARG A 560 -24.41 7.88 1.17
N VAL A 561 -24.77 8.73 0.20
CA VAL A 561 -25.32 8.31 -1.09
C VAL A 561 -24.56 8.98 -2.24
N VAL A 562 -23.89 8.17 -3.05
CA VAL A 562 -23.11 8.62 -4.23
C VAL A 562 -23.47 7.74 -5.42
N SER A 563 -23.72 8.32 -6.59
CA SER A 563 -23.98 7.54 -7.81
C SER A 563 -23.25 8.08 -9.03
N VAL A 564 -22.65 7.18 -9.81
CA VAL A 564 -22.19 7.44 -11.17
C VAL A 564 -23.27 6.95 -12.13
N MET A 565 -23.86 7.87 -12.88
CA MET A 565 -24.71 7.58 -14.02
C MET A 565 -23.88 7.64 -15.31
N GLY A 566 -24.02 6.66 -16.20
CA GLY A 566 -23.44 6.67 -17.54
C GLY A 566 -24.49 6.95 -18.61
N LEU A 567 -24.04 7.53 -19.71
CA LEU A 567 -24.88 7.80 -20.89
C LEU A 567 -24.99 6.54 -21.76
N GLU A 568 -26.21 6.12 -22.09
CA GLU A 568 -26.50 5.04 -23.03
C GLU A 568 -26.58 5.55 -24.50
N PRO A 569 -26.48 4.66 -25.51
CA PRO A 569 -26.61 5.05 -26.92
C PRO A 569 -27.96 5.67 -27.31
N ASP A 570 -29.03 5.45 -26.53
CA ASP A 570 -30.34 6.08 -26.72
C ASP A 570 -30.42 7.50 -26.09
N GLY A 571 -29.36 7.95 -25.42
CA GLY A 571 -29.25 9.27 -24.80
C GLY A 571 -29.72 9.32 -23.34
N ASP A 572 -30.25 8.23 -22.79
CA ASP A 572 -30.66 8.17 -21.39
C ASP A 572 -29.45 7.96 -20.47
N LEU A 573 -29.49 8.60 -19.29
CA LEU A 573 -28.58 8.32 -18.18
C LEU A 573 -29.06 7.10 -17.39
N VAL A 574 -28.16 6.17 -17.08
CA VAL A 574 -28.42 4.99 -16.25
C VAL A 574 -27.40 4.88 -15.13
N ILE A 575 -27.81 4.51 -13.92
CA ILE A 575 -26.86 4.31 -12.81
C ILE A 575 -25.95 3.14 -13.16
N ARG A 576 -24.63 3.37 -13.26
CA ARG A 576 -23.64 2.31 -13.50
C ARG A 576 -23.08 1.77 -12.20
N ALA A 577 -22.80 2.66 -11.25
CA ALA A 577 -22.33 2.35 -9.91
C ALA A 577 -22.98 3.29 -8.88
N ALA A 578 -23.41 2.77 -7.73
CA ALA A 578 -23.89 3.63 -6.63
C ALA A 578 -23.67 3.05 -5.23
N ALA A 579 -23.26 3.94 -4.33
CA ALA A 579 -23.21 3.79 -2.89
C ALA A 579 -24.53 4.28 -2.28
N GLY A 580 -25.08 3.53 -1.31
CA GLY A 580 -26.20 3.98 -0.47
C GLY A 580 -27.57 3.97 -1.17
N LEU A 581 -27.68 3.31 -2.32
CA LEU A 581 -28.95 3.07 -3.03
C LEU A 581 -29.32 1.59 -3.00
N ASP A 582 -30.62 1.30 -3.10
CA ASP A 582 -31.11 -0.07 -3.27
C ASP A 582 -30.79 -0.63 -4.67
N LEU A 583 -30.68 -1.96 -4.76
CA LEU A 583 -30.38 -2.65 -6.02
C LEU A 583 -31.42 -2.39 -7.12
N TRP A 584 -32.71 -2.33 -6.76
CA TRP A 584 -33.78 -2.03 -7.72
C TRP A 584 -33.64 -0.60 -8.27
N VAL A 585 -33.24 0.39 -7.45
CA VAL A 585 -32.98 1.76 -7.92
C VAL A 585 -31.84 1.77 -8.93
N VAL A 586 -30.75 1.05 -8.67
CA VAL A 586 -29.60 0.96 -9.57
C VAL A 586 -29.97 0.31 -10.90
N GLN A 587 -30.76 -0.77 -10.86
CA GLN A 587 -31.17 -1.53 -12.05
C GLN A 587 -32.24 -0.82 -12.89
N GLU A 588 -33.23 -0.17 -12.28
CA GLU A 588 -34.39 0.39 -12.98
C GLU A 588 -34.27 1.87 -13.34
N THR A 589 -33.42 2.65 -12.65
CA THR A 589 -33.33 4.09 -12.91
C THR A 589 -32.80 4.38 -14.31
N ARG A 590 -33.59 5.14 -15.09
CA ARG A 590 -33.19 5.83 -16.32
C ARG A 590 -33.64 7.29 -16.21
N VAL A 591 -32.81 8.24 -16.63
CA VAL A 591 -33.07 9.68 -16.55
C VAL A 591 -32.74 10.33 -17.88
N ARG A 592 -33.65 11.12 -18.45
CA ARG A 592 -33.41 11.81 -19.72
C ARG A 592 -32.62 13.10 -19.52
N PRO A 593 -31.82 13.55 -20.50
CA PRO A 593 -31.26 14.90 -20.50
C PRO A 593 -32.38 15.94 -20.37
N GLY A 594 -32.26 16.82 -19.38
CA GLY A 594 -33.28 17.79 -18.95
C GLY A 594 -34.14 17.37 -17.75
N ASP A 595 -34.28 16.06 -17.45
CA ASP A 595 -35.15 15.58 -16.37
C ASP A 595 -34.42 15.53 -15.01
N GLY A 596 -34.95 16.24 -14.02
CA GLY A 596 -34.38 16.32 -12.66
C GLY A 596 -32.95 16.88 -12.61
N VAL A 597 -32.29 16.74 -11.45
CA VAL A 597 -30.94 17.32 -11.21
C VAL A 597 -29.90 16.70 -12.17
N ALA A 598 -29.83 15.38 -12.26
CA ALA A 598 -28.85 14.69 -13.09
C ALA A 598 -29.07 14.93 -14.60
N GLY A 599 -30.34 14.90 -15.06
CA GLY A 599 -30.67 15.22 -16.44
C GLY A 599 -30.36 16.66 -16.81
N TRP A 600 -30.64 17.62 -15.91
CA TRP A 600 -30.27 19.02 -16.13
C TRP A 600 -28.75 19.21 -16.28
N VAL A 601 -27.96 18.56 -15.42
CA VAL A 601 -26.48 18.58 -15.48
C VAL A 601 -25.99 17.99 -16.81
N ALA A 602 -26.60 16.91 -17.31
CA ALA A 602 -26.25 16.34 -18.61
C ALA A 602 -26.63 17.21 -19.81
N GLN A 603 -27.77 17.90 -19.75
CA GLN A 603 -28.18 18.81 -20.82
C GLN A 603 -27.30 20.08 -20.87
N ASN A 604 -26.95 20.63 -19.70
CA ASN A 604 -26.28 21.94 -19.59
C ASN A 604 -24.75 21.85 -19.43
N ARG A 605 -24.21 20.65 -19.15
CA ARG A 605 -22.78 20.38 -18.90
C ARG A 605 -22.16 21.32 -17.87
N ARG A 606 -22.90 21.58 -16.78
CA ARG A 606 -22.49 22.46 -15.69
C ARG A 606 -22.78 21.78 -14.34
N PRO A 607 -21.93 21.98 -13.33
CA PRO A 607 -22.21 21.51 -11.98
C PRO A 607 -23.48 22.18 -11.43
N LEU A 608 -24.24 21.44 -10.63
CA LEU A 608 -25.43 21.93 -9.95
C LEU A 608 -25.43 21.47 -8.49
N ALA A 609 -25.44 22.44 -7.58
CA ALA A 609 -25.63 22.23 -6.15
C ALA A 609 -27.04 22.73 -5.78
N VAL A 610 -27.82 21.91 -5.09
CA VAL A 610 -29.19 22.20 -4.69
C VAL A 610 -29.35 21.90 -3.21
N GLY A 611 -29.71 22.91 -2.42
CA GLY A 611 -29.95 22.78 -0.97
C GLY A 611 -31.24 22.04 -0.64
N ASP A 612 -32.32 22.33 -1.36
CA ASP A 612 -33.56 21.54 -1.33
C ASP A 612 -34.16 21.48 -2.75
N VAL A 613 -34.27 20.27 -3.32
CA VAL A 613 -34.84 20.03 -4.66
C VAL A 613 -36.31 20.49 -4.78
N THR A 614 -37.05 20.62 -3.68
CA THR A 614 -38.44 21.09 -3.68
C THR A 614 -38.59 22.60 -3.83
N THR A 615 -37.51 23.39 -3.69
CA THR A 615 -37.56 24.87 -3.76
C THR A 615 -37.10 25.44 -5.11
N HIS A 616 -36.85 24.60 -6.12
CA HIS A 616 -36.19 25.01 -7.36
C HIS A 616 -37.13 24.91 -8.59
N ASP A 617 -37.93 25.96 -8.81
CA ASP A 617 -39.00 26.05 -9.83
C ASP A 617 -38.59 25.64 -11.27
N SER A 618 -37.29 25.71 -11.60
CA SER A 618 -36.76 25.42 -12.94
C SER A 618 -36.52 23.93 -13.25
N LEU A 619 -36.69 23.01 -12.29
CA LEU A 619 -36.43 21.58 -12.49
C LEU A 619 -37.74 20.83 -12.81
N PRO A 620 -37.84 20.10 -13.94
CA PRO A 620 -39.03 19.31 -14.26
C PRO A 620 -39.32 18.25 -13.18
N SER A 621 -40.51 18.34 -12.57
CA SER A 621 -41.17 17.40 -11.65
C SER A 621 -40.28 16.43 -10.86
N ALA A 622 -40.14 16.67 -9.56
CA ALA A 622 -39.51 15.77 -8.59
C ALA A 622 -40.31 14.46 -8.30
N ASN A 623 -40.84 13.79 -9.33
CA ASN A 623 -41.65 12.57 -9.27
C ASN A 623 -40.84 11.29 -8.87
N GLY A 624 -39.71 11.46 -8.18
CA GLY A 624 -38.82 10.38 -7.73
C GLY A 624 -38.43 10.44 -6.25
N LEU A 625 -39.07 11.32 -5.46
CA LEU A 625 -38.76 11.58 -4.05
C LEU A 625 -38.82 10.39 -3.05
N PRO A 626 -39.36 9.19 -3.34
CA PRO A 626 -39.19 8.03 -2.44
C PRO A 626 -37.77 7.43 -2.40
N ARG A 627 -36.87 7.80 -3.34
CA ARG A 627 -35.61 7.08 -3.59
C ARG A 627 -34.37 7.60 -2.82
N TYR A 628 -34.46 8.77 -2.19
CA TYR A 628 -33.34 9.43 -1.50
C TYR A 628 -33.85 10.03 -0.18
N ARG A 629 -33.09 9.87 0.92
CA ARG A 629 -33.48 10.38 2.25
C ARG A 629 -33.34 11.91 2.38
N SER A 630 -32.29 12.48 1.79
CA SER A 630 -32.05 13.93 1.79
C SER A 630 -32.55 14.61 0.51
N ARG A 631 -32.89 15.90 0.64
CA ARG A 631 -33.25 16.79 -0.46
C ARG A 631 -32.07 17.62 -1.00
N THR A 632 -30.89 17.50 -0.40
CA THR A 632 -29.64 18.14 -0.84
C THR A 632 -28.99 17.30 -1.95
N PHE A 633 -28.69 17.92 -3.10
CA PHE A 633 -27.99 17.27 -4.22
C PHE A 633 -26.77 18.09 -4.64
N LEU A 634 -25.66 17.42 -4.93
CA LEU A 634 -24.52 17.99 -5.64
C LEU A 634 -24.18 17.07 -6.82
N SER A 635 -24.37 17.57 -8.04
CA SER A 635 -24.21 16.79 -9.27
C SER A 635 -23.24 17.49 -10.22
N VAL A 636 -22.32 16.75 -10.81
CA VAL A 636 -21.29 17.27 -11.74
C VAL A 636 -21.17 16.41 -12.99
N PRO A 637 -20.86 17.01 -14.17
CA PRO A 637 -20.68 16.25 -15.40
C PRO A 637 -19.35 15.47 -15.40
N LEU A 638 -19.38 14.26 -15.98
CA LEU A 638 -18.19 13.46 -16.30
C LEU A 638 -17.90 13.62 -17.79
N GLU A 639 -16.88 14.40 -18.14
CA GLU A 639 -16.49 14.72 -19.51
C GLU A 639 -15.29 13.89 -19.98
N GLY A 640 -15.36 13.34 -21.18
CA GLY A 640 -14.27 12.58 -21.83
C GLY A 640 -13.84 13.20 -23.16
N GLU A 641 -12.77 12.68 -23.76
CA GLU A 641 -12.14 13.24 -24.98
C GLU A 641 -13.08 13.35 -26.20
N HIS A 642 -14.22 12.64 -26.21
CA HIS A 642 -15.17 12.61 -27.32
C HIS A 642 -16.60 13.04 -26.92
N GLY A 643 -16.75 13.66 -25.73
CA GLY A 643 -18.03 14.10 -25.20
C GLY A 643 -18.31 13.57 -23.80
N MET A 644 -19.55 13.78 -23.36
CA MET A 644 -19.98 13.45 -22.00
C MET A 644 -20.09 11.93 -21.80
N LEU A 645 -19.44 11.43 -20.74
CA LEU A 645 -19.51 10.02 -20.33
C LEU A 645 -20.72 9.75 -19.44
N GLY A 646 -21.11 10.73 -18.62
CA GLY A 646 -22.11 10.54 -17.59
C GLY A 646 -22.17 11.67 -16.55
N VAL A 647 -22.84 11.42 -15.43
CA VAL A 647 -22.99 12.36 -14.30
C VAL A 647 -22.56 11.69 -13.00
N LEU A 648 -21.82 12.40 -12.16
CA LEU A 648 -21.52 12.00 -10.78
C LEU A 648 -22.43 12.79 -9.84
N ASN A 649 -23.20 12.09 -9.01
CA ASN A 649 -24.12 12.67 -8.02
C ASN A 649 -23.67 12.33 -6.60
N VAL A 650 -23.79 13.28 -5.70
CA VAL A 650 -23.55 13.16 -4.26
C VAL A 650 -24.75 13.72 -3.51
N THR A 651 -25.25 12.99 -2.52
CA THR A 651 -26.49 13.25 -1.77
C THR A 651 -26.37 12.72 -0.34
N ASP A 652 -27.20 13.24 0.58
CA ASP A 652 -27.23 12.83 1.99
C ASP A 652 -25.85 12.95 2.69
N PRO A 653 -25.33 14.19 2.86
CA PRO A 653 -24.08 14.43 3.59
C PRO A 653 -24.20 14.02 5.06
N LEU A 654 -23.10 13.49 5.61
CA LEU A 654 -23.01 13.04 7.01
C LEU A 654 -22.94 14.21 8.00
N GLN A 655 -22.36 15.34 7.56
CA GLN A 655 -22.51 16.63 8.22
C GLN A 655 -23.86 17.23 7.81
N GLU A 656 -24.68 17.68 8.76
CA GLU A 656 -26.02 18.26 8.51
C GLU A 656 -25.97 19.68 7.89
N ARG A 657 -25.05 19.91 6.94
CA ARG A 657 -24.89 21.15 6.17
C ARG A 657 -25.14 20.89 4.68
N ALA A 658 -25.70 21.87 3.99
CA ALA A 658 -25.78 21.82 2.52
C ALA A 658 -24.37 21.92 1.89
N PHE A 659 -24.19 21.31 0.72
CA PHE A 659 -22.94 21.39 -0.05
C PHE A 659 -22.66 22.85 -0.48
N GLY A 660 -21.46 23.33 -0.16
CA GLY A 660 -20.96 24.66 -0.51
C GLY A 660 -20.12 24.69 -1.78
N THR A 661 -19.53 25.86 -2.05
CA THR A 661 -18.64 26.08 -3.21
C THR A 661 -17.37 25.25 -3.15
N GLU A 662 -16.84 25.00 -1.95
CA GLU A 662 -15.64 24.17 -1.73
C GLU A 662 -15.92 22.70 -2.02
N ASP A 663 -17.05 22.17 -1.53
CA ASP A 663 -17.50 20.80 -1.80
C ASP A 663 -17.73 20.58 -3.31
N CYS A 664 -18.28 21.58 -4.01
CA CYS A 664 -18.43 21.57 -5.47
C CYS A 664 -17.06 21.56 -6.21
N GLY A 665 -16.09 22.34 -5.75
CA GLY A 665 -14.73 22.36 -6.29
C GLY A 665 -14.03 21.01 -6.13
N LEU A 666 -14.11 20.42 -4.93
CA LEU A 666 -13.57 19.09 -4.65
C LEU A 666 -14.21 18.02 -5.54
N LEU A 667 -15.55 18.03 -5.68
CA LEU A 667 -16.23 17.03 -6.50
C LEU A 667 -15.89 17.17 -7.99
N LEU A 668 -15.68 18.38 -8.51
CA LEU A 668 -15.21 18.60 -9.88
C LEU A 668 -13.80 18.02 -10.12
N GLU A 669 -12.89 18.18 -9.16
CA GLU A 669 -11.55 17.57 -9.25
C GLU A 669 -11.61 16.04 -9.25
N LEU A 670 -12.45 15.45 -8.38
CA LEU A 670 -12.65 14.01 -8.32
C LEU A 670 -13.30 13.51 -9.62
N ALA A 671 -14.33 14.17 -10.12
CA ALA A 671 -15.00 13.85 -11.39
C ALA A 671 -14.05 13.85 -12.59
N ALA A 672 -13.14 14.83 -12.70
CA ALA A 672 -12.14 14.88 -13.76
C ALA A 672 -11.16 13.69 -13.71
N ARG A 673 -10.84 13.18 -12.51
CA ARG A 673 -9.99 11.99 -12.32
C ARG A 673 -10.74 10.71 -12.67
N VAL A 674 -11.99 10.58 -12.20
CA VAL A 674 -12.89 9.45 -12.50
C VAL A 674 -13.14 9.33 -14.00
N SER A 675 -13.40 10.45 -14.69
CA SER A 675 -13.66 10.47 -16.14
C SER A 675 -12.48 9.90 -16.95
N ARG A 676 -11.23 10.29 -16.62
CA ARG A 676 -10.03 9.79 -17.30
C ARG A 676 -9.81 8.30 -17.05
N ALA A 677 -9.96 7.84 -15.81
CA ALA A 677 -9.78 6.44 -15.45
C ALA A 677 -10.85 5.56 -16.12
N TRP A 678 -12.12 5.99 -16.08
CA TRP A 678 -13.24 5.28 -16.67
C TRP A 678 -13.14 5.20 -18.19
N GLN A 679 -12.84 6.30 -18.89
CA GLN A 679 -12.67 6.30 -20.35
C GLN A 679 -11.54 5.36 -20.80
N LYS A 680 -10.48 5.23 -20.00
CA LYS A 680 -9.35 4.33 -20.27
C LYS A 680 -9.71 2.86 -20.04
N ALA A 681 -10.50 2.56 -19.01
CA ALA A 681 -11.00 1.21 -18.76
C ALA A 681 -12.04 0.77 -19.81
N ASP A 682 -12.98 1.63 -20.18
CA ASP A 682 -13.99 1.36 -21.22
C ASP A 682 -13.35 1.08 -22.59
N ARG A 683 -12.21 1.72 -22.91
CA ARG A 683 -11.37 1.38 -24.09
C ARG A 683 -10.79 -0.04 -24.03
N VAL A 684 -10.42 -0.53 -22.83
CA VAL A 684 -9.93 -1.90 -22.62
C VAL A 684 -11.07 -2.91 -22.76
N ASP A 685 -12.25 -2.60 -22.24
CA ASP A 685 -13.42 -3.49 -22.28
C ASP A 685 -13.90 -3.72 -23.71
N ARG A 686 -14.09 -2.64 -24.50
CA ARG A 686 -14.43 -2.73 -25.93
C ARG A 686 -13.35 -3.45 -26.76
N GLY A 687 -12.09 -3.37 -26.33
CA GLY A 687 -10.98 -4.10 -26.94
C GLY A 687 -11.04 -5.62 -26.74
N HIS A 688 -11.62 -6.09 -25.63
CA HIS A 688 -11.85 -7.51 -25.36
C HIS A 688 -13.08 -8.05 -26.11
N GLU A 689 -14.19 -7.30 -26.12
CA GLU A 689 -15.41 -7.70 -26.85
C GLU A 689 -15.14 -7.90 -28.35
N GLY A 690 -14.36 -7.00 -28.97
CA GLY A 690 -13.96 -7.12 -30.38
C GLY A 690 -13.02 -8.30 -30.71
N HIS A 691 -12.49 -9.03 -29.71
CA HIS A 691 -11.76 -10.28 -29.93
C HIS A 691 -12.66 -11.53 -29.79
N ALA A 692 -13.74 -11.47 -29.02
CA ALA A 692 -14.67 -12.60 -28.87
C ALA A 692 -15.42 -12.88 -30.20
N ASP A 693 -15.94 -11.83 -30.86
CA ASP A 693 -16.70 -11.93 -32.11
C ASP A 693 -15.88 -12.47 -33.30
N VAL A 694 -14.54 -12.35 -33.26
CA VAL A 694 -13.64 -12.85 -34.33
C VAL A 694 -13.28 -14.32 -34.14
N VAL A 695 -13.50 -14.89 -32.95
CA VAL A 695 -13.27 -16.32 -32.65
C VAL A 695 -14.52 -17.18 -32.91
N HIS A 696 -15.68 -16.54 -33.18
CA HIS A 696 -16.96 -17.20 -33.46
C HIS A 696 -17.55 -16.91 -34.86
N ARG A 697 -16.71 -16.53 -35.84
CA ARG A 697 -17.10 -16.44 -37.26
C ARG A 697 -16.13 -17.18 -38.19
#